data_AF-A0A1M5F8M2-F1
#
_entry.id   AF-A0A1M5F8M2-F1
#
_cell.length_a   1.000
_cell.length_b   1.000
_cell.length_c   1.000
_cell.angle_alpha   90.00
_cell.angle_beta   90.00
_cell.angle_gamma   90.00
#
_symmetry.space_group_name_H-M   'P 1'
#
loop_
_entity.id
_entity.type
_entity.pdbx_description
1 polymer ?
#
loop_
_entity_poly.entity_id
_entity_poly.type
_entity_poly.pdbx_seq_one_letter_code
_entity_poly.pdbx_strand_id
1 'polypeptide(L)'
;MKKIININLSGRVIPIEDAAYESLQRYVESLRRYFANEEGRDEIINDIESRIAELMNDKVRKGAAAVTEADMAEIINSMGRVEDFEASDAAEAASATSNPYEPNFSYGTTGNKTRFKGRLYRDRRDKLLGGVCSGIANYMNVDPAVVRLLFAIITFGGFGFGFFLYILAWIILPASDLEGYSGKRLFRNPEDRMIGGVAGGLAAYFNKPSSTIRLIFGAPLLLNILIGVLDGIFSWGDWGNGPGFGDIFTGSITGTFILAYIILWIVLPEARSPYEKMEMRGERVDVNSIRQNVQDRAQTFSQEVRDSAMRFSSQATEFANTRGRAFATEVAASARPVASGLGHAIGVLFKAFFIFIAGSIAFGLFITLLTLIFGGGPALSPIKQGIMNFGLDGFWQNAFFWGTLIFFFAVPIIAFITWLVRRLMRVRSNRPYLGWTFGGLWTLGWICIALLASSIARDTRFYRKVEQPVTITQPQGGRMIVNVSEPEVAYSGDLWWEDSDARGWDITDDSLKLANVKLRVSASNDSNYQVTIWRYSAGRSRKEAEARAQKVQYAVSYTDSVLNLGSGLGIDKTSKFRGQKVLVEIKVPVGKKLRFDESITDKLEPMNVRVRVNDRRNRDNWDMDWDEDENFDWETGVDYVMGTDGELAKLLPDGTLDRNNTNSGVYEYKDGDAVKDSIRQSTEQEVRQRIEEKERQLEEERRRLEQLEKGTTRRKPAATNAPEPATIPVMPLFPFLI
;
A
#
# COMPACT_ATOMS: atom_id res chain seq x y z
N MET A 1 45.62 30.63 60.35
CA MET A 1 44.61 29.69 59.80
C MET A 1 43.39 30.50 59.44
N LYS A 2 42.92 30.43 58.19
CA LYS A 2 41.70 31.13 57.78
C LYS A 2 40.49 30.37 58.36
N LYS A 3 39.52 31.11 58.88
CA LYS A 3 38.31 30.54 59.49
C LYS A 3 37.39 30.04 58.37
N ILE A 4 36.98 28.77 58.45
CA ILE A 4 36.03 28.16 57.52
C ILE A 4 34.67 28.11 58.22
N ILE A 5 33.64 28.56 57.52
CA ILE A 5 32.25 28.52 57.97
C ILE A 5 31.40 27.75 56.96
N ASN A 6 30.31 27.15 57.41
CA ASN A 6 29.33 26.49 56.52
C ASN A 6 28.14 27.43 56.33
N ILE A 7 27.84 27.75 55.07
CA ILE A 7 26.69 28.58 54.71
C ILE A 7 25.64 27.74 54.01
N ASN A 8 24.38 28.15 54.11
CA ASN A 8 23.29 27.59 53.32
C ASN A 8 22.91 28.59 52.22
N LEU A 9 23.18 28.24 50.97
CA LEU A 9 22.85 29.06 49.80
C LEU A 9 21.98 28.24 48.85
N SER A 10 20.77 28.72 48.57
CA SER A 10 19.76 28.05 47.73
C SER A 10 19.54 26.56 48.06
N GLY A 11 19.52 26.24 49.36
CA GLY A 11 19.28 24.88 49.87
C GLY A 11 20.51 23.96 49.91
N ARG A 12 21.73 24.48 49.69
CA ARG A 12 22.97 23.70 49.71
C ARG A 12 23.90 24.19 50.82
N VAL A 13 24.44 23.23 51.58
CA VAL A 13 25.45 23.50 52.63
C VAL A 13 26.84 23.52 51.99
N ILE A 14 27.49 24.69 51.99
CA ILE A 14 28.78 24.89 51.33
C ILE A 14 29.82 25.40 52.34
N PRO A 15 30.99 24.73 52.49
CA PRO A 15 32.10 25.25 53.28
C PRO A 15 32.81 26.39 52.55
N ILE A 16 32.98 27.54 53.22
CA ILE A 16 33.55 28.77 52.65
C ILE A 16 34.50 29.43 53.66
N GLU A 17 35.58 30.05 53.18
CA GLU A 17 36.46 30.90 54.00
C GLU A 17 35.76 32.22 54.38
N ASP A 18 36.04 32.75 55.57
CA ASP A 18 35.45 34.01 56.07
C ASP A 18 35.57 35.18 55.07
N ALA A 19 36.76 35.38 54.48
CA ALA A 19 37.01 36.43 53.48
C ALA A 19 36.25 36.21 52.15
N ALA A 20 36.03 34.95 51.77
CA ALA A 20 35.26 34.58 50.60
C ALA A 20 33.76 34.84 50.84
N TYR A 21 33.28 34.59 52.06
CA TYR A 21 31.90 34.88 52.46
C TYR A 21 31.60 36.38 52.46
N GLU A 22 32.51 37.21 52.97
CA GLU A 22 32.38 38.67 52.86
C GLU A 22 32.32 39.15 51.41
N SER A 23 33.10 38.53 50.52
CA SER A 23 33.12 38.86 49.08
C SER A 23 31.80 38.45 48.40
N LEU A 24 31.27 37.28 48.75
CA LEU A 24 29.94 36.82 48.31
C LEU A 24 28.84 37.79 48.78
N GLN A 25 28.83 38.18 50.06
CA GLN A 25 27.83 39.10 50.60
C GLN A 25 27.89 40.47 49.91
N ARG A 26 29.10 41.01 49.70
CA ARG A 26 29.29 42.28 48.98
C ARG A 26 28.75 42.20 47.55
N TYR A 27 28.95 41.07 46.88
CA TYR A 27 28.47 40.85 45.51
C TYR A 27 26.95 40.68 45.43
N VAL A 28 26.34 39.89 46.32
CA VAL A 28 24.88 39.73 46.38
C VAL A 28 24.20 41.05 46.72
N GLU A 29 24.76 41.82 47.65
CA GLU A 29 24.26 43.15 48.03
C GLU A 29 24.35 44.15 46.87
N SER A 30 25.42 44.13 46.07
CA SER A 30 25.54 45.00 44.89
C SER A 30 24.51 44.64 43.82
N LEU A 31 24.27 43.35 43.58
CA LEU A 31 23.19 42.89 42.69
C LEU A 31 21.81 43.31 43.19
N ARG A 32 21.55 43.18 44.51
CA ARG A 32 20.30 43.62 45.13
C ARG A 32 20.06 45.11 44.95
N ARG A 33 21.10 45.94 44.95
CA ARG A 33 20.99 47.39 44.70
C ARG A 33 20.75 47.70 43.23
N TYR A 34 21.44 47.01 42.34
CA TYR A 34 21.28 47.19 40.89
C TYR A 34 19.85 46.82 40.45
N PHE A 35 19.32 45.68 40.92
CA PHE A 35 17.97 45.22 40.59
C PHE A 35 16.86 45.81 41.48
N ALA A 36 17.14 46.86 42.27
CA ALA A 36 16.19 47.39 43.25
C ALA A 36 14.86 47.86 42.63
N ASN A 37 14.90 48.30 41.37
CA ASN A 37 13.77 48.88 40.65
C ASN A 37 13.19 47.95 39.57
N GLU A 38 13.63 46.68 39.47
CA GLU A 38 13.14 45.74 38.45
C GLU A 38 11.94 44.92 38.94
N GLU A 39 10.97 44.70 38.04
CA GLU A 39 9.83 43.82 38.27
C GLU A 39 10.33 42.35 38.30
N GLY A 40 10.11 41.64 39.41
CA GLY A 40 10.64 40.27 39.61
C GLY A 40 12.02 40.19 40.29
N ARG A 41 12.51 41.29 40.89
CA ARG A 41 13.81 41.37 41.61
C ARG A 41 14.14 40.15 42.47
N ASP A 42 13.23 39.74 43.34
CA ASP A 42 13.52 38.65 44.30
C ASP A 42 13.72 37.30 43.59
N GLU A 43 13.06 37.09 42.45
CA GLU A 43 13.24 35.89 41.62
C GLU A 43 14.59 35.91 40.89
N ILE A 44 14.96 37.06 40.32
CA ILE A 44 16.24 37.27 39.63
C ILE A 44 17.40 37.01 40.59
N ILE A 45 17.34 37.57 41.80
CA ILE A 45 18.36 37.39 42.83
C ILE A 45 18.44 35.93 43.27
N ASN A 46 17.30 35.26 43.48
CA ASN A 46 17.27 33.84 43.87
C ASN A 46 17.89 32.92 42.80
N ASP A 47 17.64 33.19 41.52
CA ASP A 47 18.23 32.42 40.40
C ASP A 47 19.74 32.65 40.27
N ILE A 48 20.19 33.89 40.47
CA ILE A 48 21.62 34.24 40.50
C ILE A 48 22.30 33.56 41.70
N GLU A 49 21.71 33.63 42.90
CA GLU A 49 22.20 32.95 44.11
C GLU A 49 22.27 31.42 43.91
N SER A 50 21.28 30.83 43.22
CA SER A 50 21.27 29.40 42.86
C SER A 50 22.44 29.02 41.94
N ARG A 51 22.74 29.85 40.94
CA ARG A 51 23.88 29.65 40.04
C ARG A 51 25.22 29.80 40.76
N ILE A 52 25.34 30.79 41.64
CA ILE A 52 26.54 30.97 42.48
C ILE A 52 26.73 29.74 43.38
N ALA A 53 25.66 29.22 43.99
CA ALA A 53 25.70 27.99 44.77
C ALA A 53 26.10 26.76 43.94
N GLU A 54 25.75 26.68 42.64
CA GLU A 54 26.24 25.64 41.72
C GLU A 54 27.75 25.74 41.50
N LEU A 55 28.26 26.92 41.17
CA LEU A 55 29.67 27.14 40.88
C LEU A 55 30.55 26.92 42.12
N MET A 56 30.10 27.39 43.28
CA MET A 56 30.76 27.17 44.56
C MET A 56 30.82 25.68 44.94
N ASN A 57 29.70 24.96 44.77
CA ASN A 57 29.65 23.53 45.04
C ASN A 57 30.52 22.73 44.07
N ASP A 58 30.66 23.17 42.81
CA ASP A 58 31.58 22.56 41.84
C ASP A 58 33.05 22.69 42.27
N LYS A 59 33.45 23.84 42.83
CA LYS A 59 34.81 24.04 43.38
C LYS A 59 35.09 23.11 44.57
N VAL A 60 34.13 22.97 45.49
CA VAL A 60 34.26 22.04 46.64
C VAL A 60 34.31 20.58 46.18
N ARG A 61 33.49 20.18 45.21
CA ARG A 61 33.50 18.81 44.65
C ARG A 61 34.78 18.45 43.89
N LYS A 62 35.52 19.44 43.38
CA LYS A 62 36.85 19.27 42.76
C LYS A 62 37.98 19.03 43.78
N GLY A 63 37.67 18.87 45.06
CA GLY A 63 38.60 18.51 46.13
C GLY A 63 39.09 19.69 46.97
N ALA A 64 38.52 20.89 46.78
CA ALA A 64 38.78 22.03 47.66
C ALA A 64 38.11 21.80 49.03
N ALA A 65 38.86 22.03 50.12
CA ALA A 65 38.34 21.88 51.48
C ALA A 65 37.28 22.94 51.84
N ALA A 66 37.36 24.12 51.22
CA ALA A 66 36.39 25.21 51.31
C ALA A 66 36.55 26.12 50.09
N VAL A 67 35.51 26.90 49.76
CA VAL A 67 35.59 27.95 48.75
C VAL A 67 36.47 29.09 49.26
N THR A 68 37.55 29.39 48.53
CA THR A 68 38.51 30.45 48.89
C THR A 68 38.14 31.79 48.24
N GLU A 69 38.81 32.86 48.68
CA GLU A 69 38.62 34.20 48.12
C GLU A 69 38.98 34.27 46.63
N ALA A 70 40.00 33.51 46.20
CA ALA A 70 40.38 33.41 44.78
C ALA A 70 39.30 32.69 43.96
N ASP A 71 38.69 31.63 44.50
CA ASP A 71 37.58 30.94 43.84
C ASP A 71 36.36 31.85 43.71
N MET A 72 36.07 32.66 44.74
CA MET A 72 34.98 33.64 44.68
C MET A 72 35.24 34.73 43.64
N ALA A 73 36.48 35.22 43.50
CA ALA A 73 36.83 36.19 42.47
C ALA A 73 36.64 35.62 41.05
N GLU A 74 36.98 34.35 40.82
CA GLU A 74 36.75 33.66 39.54
C GLU A 74 35.26 33.48 39.25
N ILE A 75 34.47 33.12 40.27
CA ILE A 75 33.01 32.97 40.17
C ILE A 75 32.36 34.33 39.83
N ILE A 76 32.75 35.40 40.52
CA ILE A 76 32.25 36.76 40.26
C ILE A 76 32.61 37.20 38.85
N ASN A 77 33.84 36.92 38.39
CA ASN A 77 34.27 37.28 37.03
C ASN A 77 33.52 36.46 35.96
N SER A 78 33.15 35.22 36.25
CA SER A 78 32.32 34.40 35.36
C SER A 78 30.85 34.85 35.32
N MET A 79 30.36 35.49 36.38
CA MET A 79 28.98 35.99 36.48
C MET A 79 28.85 37.44 36.00
N GLY A 80 29.94 38.22 35.99
CA GLY A 80 29.95 39.65 35.66
C GLY A 80 29.78 40.54 36.88
N ARG A 81 30.44 41.72 36.89
CA ARG A 81 30.40 42.68 38.01
C ARG A 81 29.39 43.78 37.74
N VAL A 82 28.75 44.31 38.79
CA VAL A 82 27.72 45.38 38.70
C VAL A 82 28.19 46.57 37.83
N GLU A 83 29.47 46.92 37.95
CA GLU A 83 30.10 47.99 37.18
C GLU A 83 30.21 47.71 35.66
N ASP A 84 30.30 46.44 35.26
CA ASP A 84 30.36 46.03 33.86
C ASP A 84 28.97 46.13 33.18
N PHE A 85 27.89 46.03 33.96
CA PHE A 85 26.51 46.15 33.47
C PHE A 85 26.12 47.60 33.15
N GLU A 86 26.55 48.56 33.97
CA GLU A 86 26.33 50.00 33.70
C GLU A 86 27.08 50.46 32.43
N ALA A 87 28.25 49.87 32.15
CA ALA A 87 29.01 50.15 30.93
C ALA A 87 28.34 49.58 29.66
N SER A 88 27.69 48.41 29.76
CA SER A 88 26.89 47.86 28.65
C SER A 88 25.60 48.65 28.41
N ASP A 89 24.88 49.04 29.46
CA ASP A 89 23.65 49.84 29.34
C ASP A 89 23.93 51.23 28.74
N ALA A 90 25.08 51.84 29.10
CA ALA A 90 25.53 53.12 28.53
C ALA A 90 25.96 53.00 27.04
N ALA A 91 26.54 51.87 26.64
CA ALA A 91 26.90 51.59 25.25
C ALA A 91 25.67 51.28 24.37
N GLU A 92 24.63 50.68 24.95
CA GLU A 92 23.35 50.41 24.28
C GLU A 92 22.52 51.69 24.09
N ALA A 93 22.52 52.59 25.08
CA ALA A 93 21.87 53.91 24.97
C ALA A 93 22.51 54.81 23.89
N ALA A 94 23.83 54.69 23.66
CA ALA A 94 24.54 55.40 22.60
C ALA A 94 24.28 54.82 21.18
N SER A 95 23.69 53.63 21.09
CA SER A 95 23.44 52.92 19.82
C SER A 95 22.00 53.08 19.30
N ALA A 96 21.14 53.84 19.99
CA ALA A 96 19.72 54.02 19.66
C ALA A 96 19.45 55.05 18.54
N THR A 97 20.30 55.14 17.51
CA THR A 97 19.99 55.86 16.26
C THR A 97 20.56 55.13 15.05
N SER A 98 19.98 53.98 14.68
CA SER A 98 19.75 53.57 13.28
C SER A 98 19.17 52.15 13.17
N ASN A 99 18.00 52.07 12.50
CA ASN A 99 17.38 50.98 11.74
C ASN A 99 17.23 49.53 12.29
N PRO A 100 16.20 48.79 11.79
CA PRO A 100 15.74 47.53 12.39
C PRO A 100 16.68 46.36 12.18
N TYR A 101 16.85 45.62 13.27
CA TYR A 101 17.75 44.50 13.53
C TYR A 101 17.42 43.22 12.74
N GLU A 102 18.38 42.74 11.94
CA GLU A 102 18.58 41.31 11.63
C GLU A 102 19.47 40.69 12.72
N PRO A 103 19.14 39.53 13.31
CA PRO A 103 20.05 38.86 14.24
C PRO A 103 21.14 38.12 13.48
N ASN A 104 22.25 38.82 13.21
CA ASN A 104 23.51 38.19 12.83
C ASN A 104 24.16 37.55 14.08
N PHE A 105 23.86 36.27 14.33
CA PHE A 105 24.63 35.47 15.28
C PHE A 105 25.98 35.10 14.65
N SER A 106 26.97 35.96 14.88
CA SER A 106 28.37 35.63 14.67
C SER A 106 28.82 34.68 15.78
N TYR A 107 29.21 33.46 15.41
CA TYR A 107 29.93 32.55 16.30
C TYR A 107 31.30 33.15 16.60
N GLY A 108 31.38 33.94 17.67
CA GLY A 108 32.63 34.30 18.31
C GLY A 108 33.27 33.03 18.88
N THR A 109 34.08 32.36 18.04
CA THR A 109 35.00 31.30 18.45
C THR A 109 36.18 31.97 19.16
N THR A 110 35.96 32.39 20.40
CA THR A 110 37.03 32.72 21.34
C THR A 110 37.06 31.60 22.35
N GLY A 111 38.00 30.67 22.18
CA GLY A 111 38.14 29.51 23.05
C GLY A 111 39.06 28.46 22.45
N ASN A 112 40.36 28.65 22.67
CA ASN A 112 41.43 27.65 22.62
C ASN A 112 41.26 26.43 21.70
N LYS A 113 42.05 26.41 20.62
CA LYS A 113 42.54 25.14 20.04
C LYS A 113 43.45 24.45 21.06
N THR A 114 42.90 23.67 21.98
CA THR A 114 43.68 22.70 22.75
C THR A 114 43.80 21.39 21.98
N ARG A 115 45.05 20.96 21.89
CA ARG A 115 45.60 19.89 21.06
C ARG A 115 45.00 18.52 21.41
N PHE A 116 44.82 17.67 20.38
CA PHE A 116 44.70 16.21 20.51
C PHE A 116 45.96 15.60 21.16
N LYS A 117 46.16 15.77 22.45
CA LYS A 117 47.29 15.20 23.19
C LYS A 117 46.87 14.79 24.59
N GLY A 118 46.00 13.78 24.65
CA GLY A 118 45.62 13.09 25.88
C GLY A 118 45.39 11.61 25.60
N ARG A 119 45.56 10.75 26.61
CA ARG A 119 45.11 9.35 26.51
C ARG A 119 43.58 9.32 26.53
N LEU A 120 42.97 8.39 25.80
CA LEU A 120 41.51 8.19 25.84
C LEU A 120 41.14 7.56 27.18
N TYR A 121 40.21 8.18 27.89
CA TYR A 121 39.64 7.68 29.14
C TYR A 121 38.12 7.56 29.00
N ARG A 122 37.51 6.68 29.79
CA ARG A 122 36.04 6.69 29.95
C ARG A 122 35.66 7.65 31.07
N ASP A 123 34.62 8.45 30.83
CA ASP A 123 34.17 9.48 31.77
C ASP A 123 33.33 8.88 32.91
N ARG A 124 33.67 9.22 34.16
CA ARG A 124 32.88 8.80 35.33
C ARG A 124 31.70 9.72 35.63
N ARG A 125 31.75 10.98 35.17
CA ARG A 125 30.78 12.04 35.53
C ARG A 125 29.55 12.00 34.63
N ASP A 126 29.71 11.95 33.31
CA ASP A 126 28.61 11.84 32.34
C ASP A 126 28.52 10.40 31.77
N LYS A 127 28.03 9.46 32.59
CA LYS A 127 27.83 8.05 32.20
C LYS A 127 26.35 7.65 32.17
N LEU A 128 25.94 7.02 31.08
CA LEU A 128 24.65 6.32 30.97
C LEU A 128 24.78 4.83 31.32
N LEU A 129 25.90 4.19 30.90
CA LEU A 129 26.29 2.82 31.25
C LEU A 129 27.73 2.81 31.82
N GLY A 130 28.73 2.82 30.93
CA GLY A 130 30.14 2.68 31.30
C GLY A 130 30.98 3.96 31.18
N GLY A 131 30.43 5.04 30.62
CA GLY A 131 31.15 6.30 30.39
C GLY A 131 31.99 6.34 29.11
N VAL A 132 31.93 5.28 28.30
CA VAL A 132 32.74 5.12 27.07
C VAL A 132 32.38 6.18 26.03
N CYS A 133 31.09 6.36 25.73
CA CYS A 133 30.66 7.35 24.74
C CYS A 133 31.01 8.78 25.15
N SER A 134 30.85 9.14 26.44
CA SER A 134 31.24 10.47 26.93
C SER A 134 32.76 10.67 26.89
N GLY A 135 33.54 9.63 27.20
CA GLY A 135 35.00 9.64 27.08
C GLY A 135 35.49 9.87 25.65
N ILE A 136 34.91 9.16 24.67
CA ILE A 136 35.20 9.33 23.25
C ILE A 136 34.75 10.72 22.77
N ALA A 137 33.57 11.17 23.20
CA ALA A 137 33.01 12.47 22.87
C ALA A 137 33.91 13.62 23.37
N ASN A 138 34.40 13.53 24.60
CA ASN A 138 35.33 14.50 25.16
C ASN A 138 36.69 14.49 24.43
N TYR A 139 37.20 13.29 24.09
CA TYR A 139 38.44 13.17 23.31
C TYR A 139 38.33 13.78 21.90
N MET A 140 37.15 13.66 21.28
CA MET A 140 36.87 14.19 19.93
C MET A 140 36.30 15.62 19.94
N ASN A 141 36.01 16.18 21.11
CA ASN A 141 35.28 17.44 21.29
C ASN A 141 33.95 17.49 20.50
N VAL A 142 33.14 16.44 20.63
CA VAL A 142 31.80 16.31 20.03
C VAL A 142 30.78 16.07 21.14
N ASP A 143 29.51 16.42 20.91
CA ASP A 143 28.42 16.11 21.85
C ASP A 143 28.34 14.60 22.16
N PRO A 144 28.36 14.18 23.45
CA PRO A 144 28.16 12.80 23.87
C PRO A 144 26.93 12.11 23.28
N ALA A 145 25.83 12.83 23.03
CA ALA A 145 24.62 12.28 22.43
C ALA A 145 24.87 11.73 21.01
N VAL A 146 25.72 12.39 20.22
CA VAL A 146 26.05 11.97 18.85
C VAL A 146 26.83 10.66 18.87
N VAL A 147 27.80 10.53 19.78
CA VAL A 147 28.60 9.30 19.93
C VAL A 147 27.72 8.14 20.41
N ARG A 148 26.76 8.40 21.31
CA ARG A 148 25.80 7.40 21.77
C ARG A 148 24.88 6.92 20.63
N LEU A 149 24.38 7.84 19.79
CA LEU A 149 23.55 7.50 18.64
C LEU A 149 24.33 6.64 17.61
N LEU A 150 25.59 6.97 17.36
CA LEU A 150 26.45 6.21 16.46
C LEU A 150 26.63 4.76 16.96
N PHE A 151 26.89 4.57 18.26
CA PHE A 151 26.96 3.23 18.85
C PHE A 151 25.62 2.47 18.76
N ALA A 152 24.50 3.15 18.96
CA ALA A 152 23.19 2.54 18.82
C ALA A 152 22.93 2.09 17.37
N ILE A 153 23.24 2.92 16.37
CA ILE A 153 23.10 2.57 14.95
C ILE A 153 23.98 1.37 14.59
N ILE A 154 25.23 1.31 15.05
CA ILE A 154 26.11 0.16 14.78
C ILE A 154 25.61 -1.10 15.50
N THR A 155 25.02 -0.95 16.69
CA THR A 155 24.49 -2.09 17.46
C THR A 155 23.24 -2.67 16.81
N PHE A 156 22.27 -1.83 16.44
CA PHE A 156 21.00 -2.28 15.86
C PHE A 156 21.06 -2.51 14.35
N GLY A 157 21.93 -1.80 13.62
CA GLY A 157 22.11 -1.92 12.17
C GLY A 157 23.23 -2.85 11.73
N GLY A 158 24.20 -3.17 12.61
CA GLY A 158 25.38 -3.99 12.30
C GLY A 158 25.36 -5.38 12.92
N PHE A 159 24.19 -6.02 13.04
CA PHE A 159 24.01 -7.36 13.64
C PHE A 159 24.59 -7.51 15.07
N GLY A 160 24.50 -6.47 15.90
CA GLY A 160 24.96 -6.52 17.30
C GLY A 160 26.46 -6.25 17.51
N PHE A 161 27.24 -5.99 16.46
CA PHE A 161 28.69 -5.74 16.59
C PHE A 161 29.02 -4.53 17.47
N GLY A 162 28.20 -3.48 17.43
CA GLY A 162 28.38 -2.28 18.25
C GLY A 162 28.31 -2.55 19.76
N PHE A 163 27.55 -3.55 20.18
CA PHE A 163 27.44 -3.96 21.57
C PHE A 163 28.76 -4.55 22.09
N PHE A 164 29.37 -5.45 21.30
CA PHE A 164 30.67 -6.04 21.64
C PHE A 164 31.79 -5.00 21.65
N LEU A 165 31.79 -4.07 20.69
CA LEU A 165 32.75 -2.95 20.69
C LEU A 165 32.61 -2.08 21.94
N TYR A 166 31.38 -1.82 22.39
CA TYR A 166 31.14 -1.03 23.59
C TYR A 166 31.69 -1.73 24.84
N ILE A 167 31.42 -3.03 25.00
CA ILE A 167 31.94 -3.84 26.12
C ILE A 167 33.46 -3.88 26.11
N LEU A 168 34.06 -4.11 24.93
CA LEU A 168 35.51 -4.15 24.78
C LEU A 168 36.15 -2.80 25.17
N ALA A 169 35.60 -1.69 24.66
CA ALA A 169 36.05 -0.36 25.03
C ALA A 169 35.82 -0.05 26.52
N TRP A 170 34.77 -0.58 27.13
CA TRP A 170 34.49 -0.41 28.56
C TRP A 170 35.52 -1.12 29.45
N ILE A 171 36.00 -2.30 29.04
CA ILE A 171 37.03 -3.08 29.74
C ILE A 171 38.42 -2.44 29.56
N ILE A 172 38.74 -2.00 28.34
CA ILE A 172 40.08 -1.49 28.01
C ILE A 172 40.31 -0.07 28.54
N LEU A 173 39.29 0.80 28.53
CA LEU A 173 39.48 2.21 28.84
C LEU A 173 39.53 2.48 30.35
N PRO A 174 40.62 3.08 30.86
CA PRO A 174 40.70 3.50 32.25
C PRO A 174 39.70 4.63 32.54
N ALA A 175 39.19 4.67 33.77
CA ALA A 175 38.14 5.59 34.17
C ALA A 175 38.72 6.83 34.84
N SER A 176 38.43 8.01 34.30
CA SER A 176 38.82 9.31 34.86
C SER A 176 37.64 10.28 34.94
N ASP A 177 37.81 11.31 35.76
CA ASP A 177 36.89 12.44 35.83
C ASP A 177 37.29 13.44 34.75
N LEU A 178 36.47 13.58 33.70
CA LEU A 178 36.74 14.50 32.60
C LEU A 178 35.98 15.82 32.81
N GLU A 179 36.56 16.93 32.33
CA GLU A 179 35.81 18.18 32.17
C GLU A 179 34.74 17.96 31.10
N GLY A 180 33.50 18.34 31.40
CA GLY A 180 32.37 18.12 30.49
C GLY A 180 32.53 18.89 29.18
N TYR A 181 31.91 18.39 28.12
CA TYR A 181 31.86 19.07 26.84
C TYR A 181 31.22 20.47 26.99
N SER A 182 31.93 21.53 26.58
CA SER A 182 31.54 22.93 26.79
C SER A 182 30.74 23.55 25.63
N GLY A 183 30.38 22.75 24.62
CA GLY A 183 29.59 23.19 23.48
C GLY A 183 28.10 22.91 23.62
N LYS A 184 27.36 23.16 22.53
CA LYS A 184 25.92 22.89 22.46
C LYS A 184 25.64 21.39 22.64
N ARG A 185 24.79 21.02 23.60
CA ARG A 185 24.46 19.61 23.90
C ARG A 185 23.01 19.27 23.65
N LEU A 186 22.77 18.08 23.16
CA LEU A 186 21.43 17.59 22.89
C LEU A 186 20.81 16.97 24.15
N PHE A 187 19.76 17.62 24.65
CA PHE A 187 18.92 17.14 25.75
C PHE A 187 17.49 16.89 25.27
N ARG A 188 16.71 16.11 26.02
CA ARG A 188 15.25 16.03 25.88
C ARG A 188 14.62 17.21 26.61
N ASN A 189 13.70 17.91 25.95
CA ASN A 189 13.02 19.06 26.54
C ASN A 189 11.71 18.63 27.22
N PRO A 190 11.58 18.75 28.56
CA PRO A 190 10.36 18.38 29.27
C PRO A 190 9.22 19.39 29.14
N GLU A 191 9.51 20.66 28.82
CA GLU A 191 8.48 21.72 28.68
C GLU A 191 7.66 21.53 27.40
N ASP A 192 8.28 21.01 26.34
CA ASP A 192 7.64 20.74 25.05
C ASP A 192 7.51 19.22 24.78
N ARG A 193 6.97 18.49 25.77
CA ARG A 193 6.82 17.04 25.73
C ARG A 193 5.51 16.61 25.07
N MET A 194 5.62 15.76 24.05
CA MET A 194 4.48 14.97 23.53
C MET A 194 4.69 13.50 23.86
N ILE A 195 5.84 12.95 23.49
CA ILE A 195 6.30 11.60 23.88
C ILE A 195 7.77 11.74 24.32
N GLY A 196 8.03 11.72 25.63
CA GLY A 196 9.40 11.68 26.15
C GLY A 196 10.32 12.88 25.83
N GLY A 197 9.83 13.99 25.30
CA GLY A 197 10.60 15.24 25.13
C GLY A 197 11.68 15.24 24.03
N VAL A 198 11.83 14.16 23.26
CA VAL A 198 12.88 14.00 22.23
C VAL A 198 12.72 15.02 21.11
N ALA A 199 11.49 15.16 20.59
CA ALA A 199 11.22 16.10 19.51
C ALA A 199 11.44 17.56 19.93
N GLY A 200 11.04 17.94 21.14
CA GLY A 200 11.28 19.27 21.70
C GLY A 200 12.76 19.54 21.99
N GLY A 201 13.50 18.50 22.38
CA GLY A 201 14.95 18.54 22.55
C GLY A 201 15.73 18.78 21.26
N LEU A 202 15.44 17.99 20.23
CA LEU A 202 15.98 18.15 18.88
C LEU A 202 15.58 19.51 18.28
N ALA A 203 14.36 19.97 18.54
CA ALA A 203 13.87 21.27 18.10
C ALA A 203 14.70 22.43 18.68
N ALA A 204 14.95 22.42 19.99
CA ALA A 204 15.82 23.40 20.65
C ALA A 204 17.28 23.32 20.14
N TYR A 205 17.78 22.09 19.99
CA TYR A 205 19.14 21.85 19.51
C TYR A 205 19.37 22.32 18.06
N PHE A 206 18.38 22.17 17.18
CA PHE A 206 18.48 22.59 15.78
C PHE A 206 17.88 23.98 15.49
N ASN A 207 17.35 24.66 16.51
CA ASN A 207 16.62 25.91 16.37
C ASN A 207 15.48 25.81 15.33
N LYS A 208 14.61 24.81 15.51
CA LYS A 208 13.44 24.53 14.64
C LYS A 208 12.18 24.37 15.47
N PRO A 209 10.98 24.62 14.89
CA PRO A 209 9.73 24.28 15.55
C PRO A 209 9.65 22.79 15.85
N SER A 210 9.14 22.43 17.02
CA SER A 210 8.98 21.01 17.40
C SER A 210 7.95 20.27 16.57
N SER A 211 6.99 20.98 15.98
CA SER A 211 6.05 20.43 14.99
C SER A 211 6.77 19.83 13.77
N THR A 212 7.86 20.46 13.30
CA THR A 212 8.65 19.96 12.17
C THR A 212 9.35 18.65 12.54
N ILE A 213 9.95 18.58 13.73
CA ILE A 213 10.62 17.36 14.18
C ILE A 213 9.59 16.23 14.40
N ARG A 214 8.43 16.56 14.99
CA ARG A 214 7.31 15.60 15.15
C ARG A 214 6.82 15.07 13.81
N LEU A 215 6.68 15.95 12.80
CA LEU A 215 6.26 15.54 11.46
C LEU A 215 7.31 14.67 10.78
N ILE A 216 8.62 14.88 11.00
CA ILE A 216 9.66 14.00 10.45
C ILE A 216 9.53 12.57 11.00
N PHE A 217 9.29 12.40 12.31
CA PHE A 217 9.11 11.08 12.91
C PHE A 217 7.72 10.47 12.65
N GLY A 218 6.68 11.31 12.53
CA GLY A 218 5.30 10.88 12.29
C GLY A 218 4.92 10.71 10.83
N ALA A 219 5.62 11.32 9.87
CA ALA A 219 5.30 11.27 8.45
C ALA A 219 5.33 9.86 7.87
N PRO A 220 6.30 8.97 8.19
CA PRO A 220 6.27 7.59 7.70
C PRO A 220 5.04 6.82 8.18
N LEU A 221 4.62 7.02 9.44
CA LEU A 221 3.43 6.40 10.01
C LEU A 221 2.14 6.96 9.38
N LEU A 222 2.04 8.29 9.22
CA LEU A 222 0.91 8.92 8.54
C LEU A 222 0.83 8.51 7.06
N LEU A 223 1.97 8.32 6.40
CA LEU A 223 2.05 7.85 5.02
C LEU A 223 1.62 6.38 4.93
N ASN A 224 2.03 5.52 5.87
CA ASN A 224 1.56 4.14 5.94
C ASN A 224 0.04 4.07 6.16
N ILE A 225 -0.51 4.88 7.07
CA ILE A 225 -1.96 4.98 7.27
C ILE A 225 -2.66 5.50 6.01
N LEU A 226 -2.13 6.55 5.37
CA LEU A 226 -2.70 7.11 4.15
C LEU A 226 -2.70 6.10 2.99
N ILE A 227 -1.61 5.34 2.81
CA ILE A 227 -1.50 4.30 1.79
C ILE A 227 -2.44 3.14 2.12
N GLY A 228 -2.53 2.71 3.39
CA GLY A 228 -3.47 1.68 3.81
C GLY A 228 -4.94 2.11 3.64
N VAL A 229 -5.26 3.39 3.82
CA VAL A 229 -6.58 3.95 3.50
C VAL A 229 -6.78 4.01 1.97
N LEU A 230 -5.74 4.33 1.20
CA LEU A 230 -5.79 4.30 -0.26
C LEU A 230 -6.04 2.88 -0.80
N ASP A 231 -5.40 1.87 -0.19
CA ASP A 231 -5.63 0.44 -0.43
C ASP A 231 -7.07 0.01 -0.05
N GLY A 232 -7.70 0.70 0.91
CA GLY A 232 -9.10 0.50 1.27
C GLY A 232 -10.11 1.24 0.37
N ILE A 233 -9.74 2.39 -0.20
CA ILE A 233 -10.60 3.22 -1.08
C ILE A 233 -10.58 2.71 -2.52
N PHE A 234 -9.40 2.39 -3.03
CA PHE A 234 -9.28 1.60 -4.24
C PHE A 234 -9.25 0.17 -3.75
N SER A 235 -10.37 -0.55 -3.76
CA SER A 235 -10.37 -1.97 -3.41
C SER A 235 -9.57 -2.75 -4.46
N TRP A 236 -8.24 -2.73 -4.35
CA TRP A 236 -7.35 -3.69 -4.98
C TRP A 236 -7.57 -5.00 -4.22
N GLY A 237 -8.72 -5.63 -4.45
CA GLY A 237 -9.20 -6.78 -3.69
C GLY A 237 -8.18 -7.91 -3.64
N ASP A 238 -8.06 -8.54 -2.47
CA ASP A 238 -7.32 -9.78 -2.21
C ASP A 238 -6.06 -10.00 -3.05
N TRP A 239 -5.11 -9.06 -2.98
CA TRP A 239 -3.70 -9.39 -3.24
C TRP A 239 -3.21 -10.34 -2.14
N GLY A 240 -3.56 -11.62 -2.26
CA GLY A 240 -3.43 -12.62 -1.20
C GLY A 240 -2.00 -12.80 -0.68
N ASN A 241 -1.86 -12.96 0.63
CA ASN A 241 -0.78 -13.60 1.40
C ASN A 241 0.69 -13.35 1.01
N GLY A 242 0.99 -12.31 0.23
CA GLY A 242 2.32 -11.76 0.01
C GLY A 242 2.44 -10.38 0.68
N PRO A 243 3.65 -9.89 0.98
CA PRO A 243 3.79 -8.54 1.53
C PRO A 243 3.18 -7.56 0.52
N GLY A 244 2.10 -6.90 0.92
CA GLY A 244 1.34 -6.01 0.04
C GLY A 244 2.23 -4.86 -0.48
N PHE A 245 1.73 -4.11 -1.47
CA PHE A 245 2.42 -2.92 -1.97
C PHE A 245 2.79 -1.95 -0.82
N GLY A 246 1.94 -1.85 0.21
CA GLY A 246 2.26 -1.16 1.46
C GLY A 246 3.40 -1.78 2.28
N ASP A 247 3.49 -3.11 2.39
CA ASP A 247 4.47 -3.80 3.24
C ASP A 247 5.90 -3.73 2.68
N ILE A 248 6.06 -3.87 1.36
CA ILE A 248 7.37 -3.81 0.69
C ILE A 248 7.98 -2.40 0.80
N PHE A 249 7.16 -1.35 0.70
CA PHE A 249 7.64 0.03 0.66
C PHE A 249 7.64 0.74 2.02
N THR A 250 6.73 0.43 2.94
CA THR A 250 6.51 1.24 4.16
C THR A 250 6.70 0.52 5.48
N GLY A 251 6.59 -0.82 5.52
CA GLY A 251 6.71 -1.60 6.75
C GLY A 251 8.08 -1.43 7.43
N SER A 252 9.16 -1.43 6.62
CA SER A 252 10.53 -1.27 7.12
C SER A 252 10.86 0.17 7.56
N ILE A 253 10.31 1.18 6.87
CA ILE A 253 10.63 2.60 7.12
C ILE A 253 9.93 3.08 8.40
N THR A 254 8.65 2.75 8.59
CA THR A 254 7.90 3.14 9.80
C THR A 254 8.53 2.54 11.05
N GLY A 255 8.89 1.25 11.01
CA GLY A 255 9.61 0.59 12.09
C GLY A 255 10.95 1.25 12.41
N THR A 256 11.72 1.63 11.38
CA THR A 256 13.03 2.29 11.55
C THR A 256 12.91 3.64 12.26
N PHE A 257 11.92 4.47 11.90
CA PHE A 257 11.74 5.79 12.54
C PHE A 257 11.21 5.70 13.97
N ILE A 258 10.35 4.72 14.26
CA ILE A 258 9.88 4.43 15.63
C ILE A 258 11.07 3.96 16.49
N LEU A 259 11.86 3.01 15.99
CA LEU A 259 13.05 2.53 16.69
C LEU A 259 14.08 3.64 16.90
N ALA A 260 14.32 4.48 15.88
CA ALA A 260 15.21 5.63 16.02
C ALA A 260 14.73 6.62 17.10
N TYR A 261 13.41 6.85 17.19
CA TYR A 261 12.82 7.70 18.22
C TYR A 261 13.01 7.10 19.62
N ILE A 262 12.77 5.79 19.78
CA ILE A 262 12.97 5.07 21.05
C ILE A 262 14.45 5.10 21.45
N ILE A 263 15.36 4.89 20.50
CA ILE A 263 16.81 4.97 20.74
C ILE A 263 17.19 6.37 21.24
N LEU A 264 16.74 7.42 20.57
CA LEU A 264 16.97 8.80 21.00
C LEU A 264 16.35 9.08 22.38
N TRP A 265 15.18 8.50 22.66
CA TRP A 265 14.53 8.63 23.96
C TRP A 265 15.35 8.01 25.10
N ILE A 266 16.00 6.87 24.84
CA ILE A 266 16.88 6.20 25.81
C ILE A 266 18.22 6.93 25.97
N VAL A 267 18.81 7.39 24.85
CA VAL A 267 20.17 7.95 24.80
C VAL A 267 20.26 9.36 25.38
N LEU A 268 19.22 10.16 25.21
CA LEU A 268 19.24 11.58 25.57
C LEU A 268 18.83 11.79 27.04
N PRO A 269 19.60 12.54 27.84
CA PRO A 269 19.17 12.95 29.18
C PRO A 269 18.08 14.03 29.11
N GLU A 270 17.28 14.20 30.16
CA GLU A 270 16.27 15.27 30.27
C GLU A 270 16.90 16.55 30.80
N ALA A 271 16.61 17.71 30.19
CA ALA A 271 17.03 19.01 30.69
C ALA A 271 16.15 19.44 31.88
N ARG A 272 16.66 19.27 33.10
CA ARG A 272 15.96 19.60 34.35
C ARG A 272 16.29 21.00 34.84
N SER A 273 17.55 21.39 34.71
CA SER A 273 18.01 22.72 35.15
C SER A 273 17.75 23.79 34.08
N PRO A 274 17.51 25.05 34.48
CA PRO A 274 17.51 26.19 33.55
C PRO A 274 18.81 26.26 32.73
N TYR A 275 19.93 25.88 33.35
CA TYR A 275 21.24 25.80 32.72
C TYR A 275 21.28 24.81 31.53
N GLU A 276 20.85 23.56 31.72
CA GLU A 276 20.81 22.55 30.64
C GLU A 276 19.91 23.01 29.47
N LYS A 277 18.87 23.81 29.77
CA LYS A 277 17.98 24.39 28.75
C LYS A 277 18.65 25.51 27.93
N MET A 278 19.58 26.26 28.53
CA MET A 278 20.40 27.23 27.80
C MET A 278 21.51 26.52 27.00
N GLU A 279 22.11 25.47 27.58
CA GLU A 279 23.13 24.63 26.95
C GLU A 279 22.61 23.95 25.66
N MET A 280 21.34 23.52 25.64
CA MET A 280 20.70 22.96 24.43
C MET A 280 20.41 24.00 23.35
N ARG A 281 20.31 25.29 23.69
CA ARG A 281 20.09 26.38 22.72
C ARG A 281 21.41 26.95 22.20
N GLY A 282 22.50 26.75 22.95
CA GLY A 282 23.82 27.31 22.67
C GLY A 282 23.97 28.76 23.12
N GLU A 283 23.13 29.19 24.07
CA GLU A 283 23.16 30.52 24.68
C GLU A 283 24.33 30.60 25.67
N ARG A 284 25.00 31.76 25.74
CA ARG A 284 26.06 32.00 26.73
C ARG A 284 25.43 32.21 28.09
N VAL A 285 25.96 31.55 29.11
CA VAL A 285 25.46 31.65 30.49
C VAL A 285 26.08 32.87 31.16
N ASP A 286 25.41 34.00 31.01
CA ASP A 286 25.77 35.32 31.56
C ASP A 286 24.56 35.92 32.32
N VAL A 287 24.78 36.74 33.35
CA VAL A 287 23.72 37.33 34.19
C VAL A 287 22.71 38.16 33.37
N ASN A 288 23.16 38.77 32.28
CA ASN A 288 22.29 39.48 31.33
C ASN A 288 21.27 38.56 30.62
N SER A 289 21.67 37.32 30.30
CA SER A 289 20.78 36.32 29.71
C SER A 289 19.76 35.78 30.72
N ILE A 290 20.09 35.80 32.01
CA ILE A 290 19.20 35.42 33.11
C ILE A 290 18.13 36.51 33.32
N ARG A 291 18.53 37.79 33.32
CA ARG A 291 17.61 38.95 33.39
C ARG A 291 16.58 38.95 32.25
N GLN A 292 17.01 38.77 30.99
CA GLN A 292 16.10 38.73 29.83
C GLN A 292 15.10 37.56 29.89
N ASN A 293 15.55 36.36 30.29
CA ASN A 293 14.68 35.17 30.34
C ASN A 293 13.62 35.26 31.46
N VAL A 294 13.90 36.00 32.54
CA VAL A 294 12.94 36.27 33.62
C VAL A 294 11.90 37.32 33.20
N GLN A 295 12.33 38.43 32.57
CA GLN A 295 11.41 39.44 32.05
C GLN A 295 10.50 38.87 30.94
N ASP A 296 11.05 38.06 30.03
CA ASP A 296 10.28 37.38 28.99
C ASP A 296 9.25 36.39 29.58
N ARG A 297 9.60 35.64 30.64
CA ARG A 297 8.69 34.68 31.28
C ARG A 297 7.52 35.35 31.99
N ALA A 298 7.75 36.47 32.66
CA ALA A 298 6.70 37.22 33.36
C ALA A 298 5.72 37.88 32.38
N GLN A 299 6.21 38.45 31.29
CA GLN A 299 5.37 39.12 30.28
C GLN A 299 4.61 38.12 29.39
N THR A 300 5.25 37.03 28.98
CA THR A 300 4.66 36.03 28.06
C THR A 300 3.55 35.21 28.74
N PHE A 301 3.71 34.85 30.02
CA PHE A 301 2.72 34.06 30.76
C PHE A 301 1.40 34.82 30.99
N SER A 302 1.47 36.13 31.28
CA SER A 302 0.25 36.95 31.49
C SER A 302 -0.52 37.21 30.19
N GLN A 303 0.17 37.27 29.06
CA GLN A 303 -0.42 37.49 27.74
C GLN A 303 -0.94 36.17 27.11
N GLU A 304 -0.22 35.04 27.26
CA GLU A 304 -0.63 33.74 26.71
C GLU A 304 -1.92 33.19 27.35
N VAL A 305 -2.13 33.39 28.65
CA VAL A 305 -3.33 32.91 29.35
C VAL A 305 -4.58 33.69 28.94
N ARG A 306 -4.44 34.99 28.63
CA ARG A 306 -5.54 35.86 28.16
C ARG A 306 -5.91 35.60 26.70
N ASP A 307 -4.91 35.37 25.86
CA ASP A 307 -5.09 35.17 24.42
C ASP A 307 -5.52 33.73 24.06
N SER A 308 -5.08 32.72 24.81
CA SER A 308 -5.43 31.31 24.56
C SER A 308 -6.89 31.00 24.91
N ALA A 309 -7.43 31.64 25.96
CA ALA A 309 -8.84 31.50 26.35
C ALA A 309 -9.82 32.10 25.33
N MET A 310 -9.43 33.17 24.61
CA MET A 310 -10.27 33.82 23.60
C MET A 310 -10.15 33.15 22.21
N ARG A 311 -8.96 32.65 21.83
CA ARG A 311 -8.71 32.03 20.51
C ARG A 311 -9.25 30.60 20.37
N PHE A 312 -9.34 29.83 21.46
CA PHE A 312 -9.85 28.44 21.39
C PHE A 312 -11.35 28.38 21.03
N SER A 313 -12.13 29.40 21.42
CA SER A 313 -13.58 29.45 21.15
C SER A 313 -13.94 29.83 19.72
N SER A 314 -13.15 30.68 19.05
CA SER A 314 -13.39 31.17 17.69
C SER A 314 -12.69 30.34 16.61
N GLN A 315 -11.59 29.68 16.94
CA GLN A 315 -10.78 28.92 15.99
C GLN A 315 -11.31 27.50 15.74
N ALA A 316 -12.14 26.94 16.63
CA ALA A 316 -12.85 25.68 16.40
C ALA A 316 -13.93 25.81 15.31
N THR A 317 -14.59 26.97 15.23
CA THR A 317 -15.62 27.28 14.22
C THR A 317 -15.05 27.67 12.84
N GLU A 318 -13.80 28.13 12.78
CA GLU A 318 -13.13 28.55 11.53
C GLU A 318 -12.25 27.46 10.90
N PHE A 319 -11.76 26.49 11.70
CA PHE A 319 -10.95 25.34 11.26
C PHE A 319 -11.61 24.53 10.12
N ALA A 320 -12.94 24.49 10.09
CA ALA A 320 -13.72 23.74 9.11
C ALA A 320 -13.70 24.37 7.69
N ASN A 321 -13.41 25.68 7.53
CA ASN A 321 -13.69 26.39 6.28
C ASN A 321 -12.49 27.00 5.53
N THR A 322 -11.26 27.05 6.09
CA THR A 322 -10.14 27.80 5.46
C THR A 322 -8.79 27.04 5.33
N ARG A 323 -8.57 25.91 6.01
CA ARG A 323 -7.22 25.29 6.12
C ARG A 323 -6.67 24.56 4.89
N GLY A 324 -7.47 24.26 3.87
CA GLY A 324 -6.95 23.68 2.61
C GLY A 324 -6.07 24.64 1.81
N ARG A 325 -6.32 25.96 1.90
CA ARG A 325 -5.58 26.98 1.13
C ARG A 325 -4.37 27.53 1.87
N ALA A 326 -4.40 27.61 3.20
CA ALA A 326 -3.28 28.07 4.02
C ALA A 326 -2.12 27.04 4.08
N PHE A 327 -2.45 25.74 4.09
CA PHE A 327 -1.45 24.67 4.04
C PHE A 327 -0.66 24.69 2.71
N ALA A 328 -1.33 24.98 1.59
CA ALA A 328 -0.69 25.10 0.28
C ALA A 328 0.27 26.29 0.18
N THR A 329 -0.06 27.43 0.81
CA THR A 329 0.82 28.62 0.84
C THR A 329 2.00 28.47 1.81
N GLU A 330 1.86 27.71 2.89
CA GLU A 330 2.92 27.45 3.87
C GLU A 330 3.95 26.41 3.37
N VAL A 331 3.49 25.41 2.60
CA VAL A 331 4.36 24.48 1.84
C VAL A 331 5.10 25.21 0.71
N ALA A 332 4.49 26.23 0.10
CA ALA A 332 5.14 27.07 -0.90
C ALA A 332 6.20 28.03 -0.31
N ALA A 333 5.97 28.55 0.91
CA ALA A 333 6.91 29.43 1.61
C ALA A 333 8.16 28.69 2.10
N SER A 334 8.03 27.43 2.51
CA SER A 334 9.14 26.56 2.93
C SER A 334 10.00 26.04 1.76
N ALA A 335 9.63 26.34 0.51
CA ALA A 335 10.40 26.01 -0.68
C ALA A 335 11.46 27.07 -1.06
N ARG A 336 11.44 28.27 -0.46
CA ARG A 336 12.38 29.37 -0.79
C ARG A 336 13.81 29.04 -0.34
N PRO A 337 14.84 29.39 -1.14
CA PRO A 337 16.23 29.15 -0.78
C PRO A 337 16.66 30.16 0.29
N VAL A 338 16.72 29.71 1.55
CA VAL A 338 17.31 30.49 2.65
C VAL A 338 18.82 30.27 2.63
N ALA A 339 19.57 31.37 2.76
CA ALA A 339 21.03 31.40 2.73
C ALA A 339 21.69 30.51 3.81
N SER A 340 22.94 30.16 3.55
CA SER A 340 23.78 29.10 4.12
C SER A 340 23.59 28.77 5.61
N GLY A 341 23.08 27.56 5.89
CA GLY A 341 23.03 26.94 7.21
C GLY A 341 22.24 25.62 7.22
N LEU A 342 22.18 24.94 8.38
CA LEU A 342 21.55 23.62 8.59
C LEU A 342 20.04 23.57 8.17
N GLY A 343 19.37 24.72 8.08
CA GLY A 343 18.03 24.85 7.49
C GLY A 343 17.97 24.53 5.99
N HIS A 344 19.03 24.82 5.24
CA HIS A 344 19.19 24.34 3.86
C HIS A 344 19.37 22.83 3.83
N ALA A 345 20.10 22.25 4.79
CA ALA A 345 20.24 20.80 4.89
C ALA A 345 18.89 20.11 5.18
N ILE A 346 18.08 20.66 6.09
CA ILE A 346 16.73 20.16 6.38
C ILE A 346 15.79 20.34 5.17
N GLY A 347 15.81 21.50 4.50
CA GLY A 347 15.03 21.71 3.29
C GLY A 347 15.49 20.82 2.12
N VAL A 348 16.77 20.47 2.05
CA VAL A 348 17.33 19.49 1.11
C VAL A 348 16.87 18.08 1.46
N LEU A 349 16.90 17.68 2.73
CA LEU A 349 16.41 16.37 3.20
C LEU A 349 14.90 16.21 2.94
N PHE A 350 14.11 17.25 3.20
CA PHE A 350 12.66 17.23 2.95
C PHE A 350 12.37 17.12 1.45
N LYS A 351 13.05 17.92 0.62
CA LYS A 351 12.97 17.78 -0.85
C LYS A 351 13.43 16.40 -1.30
N ALA A 352 14.52 15.87 -0.76
CA ALA A 352 15.04 14.54 -1.09
C ALA A 352 14.06 13.42 -0.69
N PHE A 353 13.35 13.56 0.43
CA PHE A 353 12.34 12.59 0.89
C PHE A 353 11.13 12.50 -0.05
N PHE A 354 10.51 13.63 -0.42
CA PHE A 354 9.39 13.62 -1.38
C PHE A 354 9.83 13.17 -2.78
N ILE A 355 11.06 13.53 -3.18
CA ILE A 355 11.65 13.05 -4.41
C ILE A 355 11.86 11.52 -4.34
N PHE A 356 12.35 10.98 -3.23
CA PHE A 356 12.55 9.56 -3.03
C PHE A 356 11.23 8.77 -3.08
N ILE A 357 10.17 9.27 -2.44
CA ILE A 357 8.83 8.67 -2.49
C ILE A 357 8.32 8.65 -3.93
N ALA A 358 8.35 9.81 -4.60
CA ALA A 358 7.90 9.91 -5.98
C ALA A 358 8.70 9.00 -6.92
N GLY A 359 10.00 8.83 -6.67
CA GLY A 359 10.87 7.95 -7.44
C GLY A 359 10.60 6.48 -7.21
N SER A 360 10.29 6.11 -5.97
CA SER A 360 9.89 4.75 -5.60
C SER A 360 8.55 4.39 -6.25
N ILE A 361 7.57 5.31 -6.26
CA ILE A 361 6.29 5.13 -6.96
C ILE A 361 6.52 4.97 -8.47
N ALA A 362 7.31 5.86 -9.07
CA ALA A 362 7.58 5.79 -10.51
C ALA A 362 8.36 4.53 -10.90
N PHE A 363 9.31 4.09 -10.07
CA PHE A 363 10.05 2.85 -10.26
C PHE A 363 9.15 1.62 -10.08
N GLY A 364 8.25 1.62 -9.09
CA GLY A 364 7.23 0.57 -8.93
C GLY A 364 6.33 0.47 -10.15
N LEU A 365 5.78 1.59 -10.62
CA LEU A 365 4.98 1.65 -11.85
C LEU A 365 5.77 1.18 -13.08
N PHE A 366 7.07 1.50 -13.15
CA PHE A 366 7.95 1.03 -14.21
C PHE A 366 8.15 -0.49 -14.17
N ILE A 367 8.40 -1.07 -12.98
CA ILE A 367 8.55 -2.51 -12.81
C ILE A 367 7.24 -3.23 -13.12
N THR A 368 6.10 -2.73 -12.64
CA THR A 368 4.77 -3.29 -12.99
C THR A 368 4.55 -3.26 -14.49
N LEU A 369 4.84 -2.14 -15.15
CA LEU A 369 4.77 -2.02 -16.60
C LEU A 369 5.72 -3.01 -17.29
N LEU A 370 6.96 -3.17 -16.81
CA LEU A 370 7.90 -4.17 -17.35
C LEU A 370 7.43 -5.61 -17.13
N THR A 371 6.80 -5.92 -15.99
CA THR A 371 6.24 -7.26 -15.75
C THR A 371 5.03 -7.53 -16.66
N LEU A 372 4.22 -6.51 -16.94
CA LEU A 372 3.11 -6.60 -17.90
C LEU A 372 3.62 -6.78 -19.35
N ILE A 373 4.70 -6.08 -19.71
CA ILE A 373 5.31 -6.11 -21.05
C ILE A 373 6.14 -7.39 -21.27
N PHE A 374 6.97 -7.79 -20.29
CA PHE A 374 7.99 -8.84 -20.45
C PHE A 374 7.84 -10.02 -19.50
N GLY A 375 7.30 -9.80 -18.30
CA GLY A 375 7.45 -10.71 -17.16
C GLY A 375 6.28 -11.65 -16.88
N GLY A 376 5.19 -11.58 -17.65
CA GLY A 376 3.95 -12.36 -17.50
C GLY A 376 4.00 -13.49 -16.49
N GLY A 377 3.67 -13.18 -15.23
CA GLY A 377 3.39 -14.22 -14.24
C GLY A 377 2.18 -15.05 -14.69
N PRO A 378 1.99 -16.27 -14.14
CA PRO A 378 0.91 -17.18 -14.52
C PRO A 378 -0.46 -16.48 -14.59
N ALA A 379 -0.70 -15.57 -13.63
CA ALA A 379 -1.84 -14.69 -13.49
C ALA A 379 -2.25 -13.89 -14.75
N LEU A 380 -1.31 -13.31 -15.50
CA LEU A 380 -1.61 -12.42 -16.65
C LEU A 380 -1.38 -13.11 -18.01
N SER A 381 -0.94 -14.37 -17.99
CA SER A 381 -0.69 -15.17 -19.20
C SER A 381 -1.91 -15.26 -20.12
N PRO A 382 -3.14 -15.48 -19.63
CA PRO A 382 -4.32 -15.63 -20.49
C PRO A 382 -4.70 -14.35 -21.22
N ILE A 383 -4.61 -13.19 -20.56
CA ILE A 383 -4.84 -11.88 -21.19
C ILE A 383 -3.79 -11.62 -22.28
N LYS A 384 -2.53 -11.91 -21.96
CA LYS A 384 -1.42 -11.80 -22.92
C LYS A 384 -1.65 -12.73 -24.13
N GLN A 385 -2.03 -13.98 -23.90
CA GLN A 385 -2.35 -14.95 -24.95
C GLN A 385 -3.55 -14.49 -25.79
N GLY A 386 -4.63 -14.03 -25.17
CA GLY A 386 -5.82 -13.53 -25.88
C GLY A 386 -5.47 -12.36 -26.81
N ILE A 387 -4.76 -11.36 -26.30
CA ILE A 387 -4.38 -10.18 -27.09
C ILE A 387 -3.32 -10.54 -28.16
N MET A 388 -2.24 -11.23 -27.79
CA MET A 388 -1.13 -11.49 -28.71
C MET A 388 -1.42 -12.62 -29.71
N ASN A 389 -1.97 -13.74 -29.24
CA ASN A 389 -2.16 -14.93 -30.08
C ASN A 389 -3.45 -14.85 -30.90
N PHE A 390 -4.50 -14.20 -30.40
CA PHE A 390 -5.80 -14.14 -31.08
C PHE A 390 -6.28 -12.73 -31.42
N GLY A 391 -5.80 -11.67 -30.76
CA GLY A 391 -6.21 -10.29 -31.03
C GLY A 391 -5.42 -9.58 -32.15
N LEU A 392 -4.09 -9.61 -32.08
CA LEU A 392 -3.21 -8.83 -32.97
C LEU A 392 -2.79 -9.62 -34.21
N ASP A 393 -3.00 -9.02 -35.39
CA ASP A 393 -2.67 -9.63 -36.69
C ASP A 393 -1.52 -8.91 -37.42
N GLY A 394 -0.56 -9.72 -37.88
CA GLY A 394 0.60 -9.27 -38.65
C GLY A 394 1.62 -8.44 -37.87
N PHE A 395 2.72 -8.11 -38.55
CA PHE A 395 3.84 -7.37 -37.97
C PHE A 395 3.44 -5.98 -37.46
N TRP A 396 2.65 -5.22 -38.25
CA TRP A 396 2.35 -3.82 -37.95
C TRP A 396 1.46 -3.63 -36.71
N GLN A 397 0.45 -4.48 -36.48
CA GLN A 397 -0.37 -4.37 -35.27
C GLN A 397 0.44 -4.67 -34.02
N ASN A 398 1.29 -5.71 -34.09
CA ASN A 398 2.23 -6.02 -33.02
C ASN A 398 3.20 -4.85 -32.78
N ALA A 399 3.76 -4.26 -33.84
CA ALA A 399 4.67 -3.11 -33.73
C ALA A 399 3.98 -1.88 -33.11
N PHE A 400 2.74 -1.56 -33.49
CA PHE A 400 2.00 -0.44 -32.90
C PHE A 400 1.55 -0.72 -31.46
N PHE A 401 1.20 -1.96 -31.14
CA PHE A 401 0.89 -2.36 -29.77
C PHE A 401 2.11 -2.19 -28.84
N TRP A 402 3.26 -2.77 -29.22
CA TRP A 402 4.51 -2.58 -28.47
C TRP A 402 4.98 -1.13 -28.46
N GLY A 403 4.84 -0.42 -29.58
CA GLY A 403 5.10 1.01 -29.69
C GLY A 403 4.25 1.82 -28.71
N THR A 404 2.98 1.47 -28.55
CA THR A 404 2.11 2.08 -27.53
C THR A 404 2.62 1.81 -26.12
N LEU A 405 2.93 0.56 -25.78
CA LEU A 405 3.43 0.21 -24.44
C LEU A 405 4.73 0.97 -24.10
N ILE A 406 5.65 1.09 -25.05
CA ILE A 406 6.93 1.78 -24.85
C ILE A 406 6.74 3.29 -24.84
N PHE A 407 6.14 3.86 -25.88
CA PHE A 407 6.11 5.31 -26.08
C PHE A 407 5.01 6.00 -25.28
N PHE A 408 3.88 5.35 -25.05
CA PHE A 408 2.77 5.95 -24.31
C PHE A 408 2.91 5.77 -22.80
N PHE A 409 3.32 4.57 -22.35
CA PHE A 409 3.42 4.27 -20.91
C PHE A 409 4.85 4.40 -20.37
N ALA A 410 5.87 3.81 -21.01
CA ALA A 410 7.22 3.83 -20.44
C ALA A 410 7.90 5.20 -20.53
N VAL A 411 7.69 5.95 -21.61
CA VAL A 411 8.31 7.28 -21.80
C VAL A 411 7.91 8.30 -20.72
N PRO A 412 6.63 8.49 -20.36
CA PRO A 412 6.27 9.38 -19.24
C PRO A 412 6.90 8.98 -17.91
N ILE A 413 7.01 7.68 -17.64
CA ILE A 413 7.63 7.17 -16.41
C ILE A 413 9.15 7.47 -16.42
N ILE A 414 9.84 7.20 -17.52
CA ILE A 414 11.28 7.52 -17.66
C ILE A 414 11.50 9.04 -17.64
N ALA A 415 10.63 9.82 -18.28
CA ALA A 415 10.68 11.28 -18.25
C ALA A 415 10.51 11.82 -16.82
N PHE A 416 9.61 11.21 -16.05
CA PHE A 416 9.42 11.53 -14.64
C PHE A 416 10.63 11.16 -13.80
N ILE A 417 11.17 9.94 -13.93
CA ILE A 417 12.36 9.49 -13.22
C ILE A 417 13.58 10.37 -13.56
N THR A 418 13.77 10.72 -14.83
CA THR A 418 14.87 11.61 -15.24
C THR A 418 14.68 13.04 -14.75
N TRP A 419 13.45 13.57 -14.76
CA TRP A 419 13.12 14.84 -14.12
C TRP A 419 13.45 14.81 -12.63
N LEU A 420 13.11 13.72 -11.96
CA LEU A 420 13.29 13.50 -10.54
C LEU A 420 14.77 13.41 -10.14
N VAL A 421 15.56 12.62 -10.87
CA VAL A 421 17.01 12.50 -10.67
C VAL A 421 17.68 13.86 -10.91
N ARG A 422 17.30 14.59 -11.97
CA ARG A 422 17.83 15.95 -12.23
C ARG A 422 17.45 16.92 -11.10
N ARG A 423 16.24 16.80 -10.58
CA ARG A 423 15.76 17.60 -9.45
C ARG A 423 16.57 17.31 -8.19
N LEU A 424 16.91 16.05 -7.93
CA LEU A 424 17.75 15.63 -6.79
C LEU A 424 19.18 16.12 -6.93
N MET A 425 19.79 15.95 -8.11
CA MET A 425 21.18 16.33 -8.39
C MET A 425 21.38 17.85 -8.57
N ARG A 426 20.31 18.66 -8.46
CA ARG A 426 20.30 20.11 -8.75
C ARG A 426 20.89 20.47 -10.13
N VAL A 427 20.90 19.52 -11.07
CA VAL A 427 21.41 19.74 -12.43
C VAL A 427 20.37 20.53 -13.20
N ARG A 428 20.63 21.83 -13.39
CA ARG A 428 19.82 22.70 -14.25
C ARG A 428 20.33 22.59 -15.68
N SER A 429 19.63 21.82 -16.51
CA SER A 429 19.85 21.87 -17.96
C SER A 429 19.09 23.08 -18.52
N ASN A 430 19.81 24.07 -19.03
CA ASN A 430 19.20 25.27 -19.62
C ASN A 430 18.65 25.03 -21.04
N ARG A 431 18.96 23.85 -21.64
CA ARG A 431 18.47 23.48 -22.97
C ARG A 431 17.22 22.60 -22.85
N PRO A 432 16.10 22.95 -23.54
CA PRO A 432 14.83 22.24 -23.45
C PRO A 432 14.80 20.93 -24.27
N TYR A 433 15.92 20.53 -24.90
CA TYR A 433 15.96 19.39 -25.83
C TYR A 433 15.38 18.12 -25.22
N LEU A 434 15.66 17.83 -23.95
CA LEU A 434 15.18 16.61 -23.30
C LEU A 434 13.65 16.59 -23.14
N GLY A 435 13.06 17.76 -22.87
CA GLY A 435 11.60 17.89 -22.80
C GLY A 435 10.96 17.68 -24.16
N TRP A 436 11.54 18.26 -25.22
CA TRP A 436 11.09 18.04 -26.59
C TRP A 436 11.30 16.60 -27.06
N THR A 437 12.38 15.93 -26.66
CA THR A 437 12.57 14.50 -27.00
C THR A 437 11.55 13.62 -26.30
N PHE A 438 11.27 13.82 -25.01
CA PHE A 438 10.25 13.03 -24.32
C PHE A 438 8.84 13.35 -24.81
N GLY A 439 8.55 14.63 -25.08
CA GLY A 439 7.29 15.03 -25.71
C GLY A 439 7.11 14.39 -27.08
N GLY A 440 8.14 14.42 -27.93
CA GLY A 440 8.11 13.80 -29.26
C GLY A 440 8.01 12.27 -29.22
N LEU A 441 8.65 11.62 -28.25
CA LEU A 441 8.48 10.18 -28.04
C LEU A 441 7.07 9.86 -27.52
N TRP A 442 6.50 10.66 -26.63
CA TRP A 442 5.15 10.42 -26.13
C TRP A 442 4.07 10.65 -27.20
N THR A 443 4.25 11.63 -28.08
CA THR A 443 3.36 11.82 -29.24
C THR A 443 3.42 10.65 -30.22
N LEU A 444 4.59 10.02 -30.40
CA LEU A 444 4.69 8.75 -31.15
C LEU A 444 3.83 7.64 -30.52
N GLY A 445 3.66 7.64 -29.20
CA GLY A 445 2.73 6.74 -28.50
C GLY A 445 1.28 6.92 -28.95
N TRP A 446 0.80 8.17 -28.97
CA TRP A 446 -0.54 8.49 -29.49
C TRP A 446 -0.72 8.10 -30.97
N ILE A 447 0.32 8.31 -31.79
CA ILE A 447 0.32 7.88 -33.20
C ILE A 447 0.20 6.36 -33.28
N CYS A 448 0.94 5.61 -32.47
CA CYS A 448 0.83 4.14 -32.42
C CYS A 448 -0.57 3.69 -32.04
N ILE A 449 -1.20 4.32 -31.02
CA ILE A 449 -2.59 4.02 -30.62
C ILE A 449 -3.54 4.24 -31.79
N ALA A 450 -3.47 5.40 -32.45
CA ALA A 450 -4.34 5.73 -33.57
C ALA A 450 -4.14 4.77 -34.76
N LEU A 451 -2.89 4.42 -35.08
CA LEU A 451 -2.56 3.47 -36.15
C LEU A 451 -3.00 2.04 -35.80
N LEU A 452 -2.86 1.61 -34.55
CA LEU A 452 -3.34 0.32 -34.07
C LEU A 452 -4.87 0.24 -34.20
N ALA A 453 -5.59 1.23 -33.66
CA ALA A 453 -7.05 1.30 -33.74
C ALA A 453 -7.54 1.32 -35.19
N SER A 454 -6.91 2.14 -36.04
CA SER A 454 -7.19 2.20 -37.49
C SER A 454 -6.89 0.88 -38.19
N SER A 455 -5.84 0.17 -37.79
CA SER A 455 -5.50 -1.15 -38.34
C SER A 455 -6.55 -2.20 -37.96
N ILE A 456 -6.96 -2.25 -36.70
CA ILE A 456 -7.97 -3.21 -36.22
C ILE A 456 -9.32 -2.92 -36.88
N ALA A 457 -9.73 -1.65 -36.95
CA ALA A 457 -10.98 -1.25 -37.61
C ALA A 457 -10.99 -1.59 -39.12
N ARG A 458 -9.82 -1.57 -39.78
CA ARG A 458 -9.70 -2.04 -41.17
C ARG A 458 -9.89 -3.54 -41.30
N ASP A 459 -9.52 -4.34 -40.31
CA ASP A 459 -9.70 -5.79 -40.32
C ASP A 459 -11.16 -6.20 -40.18
N THR A 460 -12.02 -5.34 -39.63
CA THR A 460 -13.46 -5.62 -39.43
C THR A 460 -14.35 -5.00 -40.50
N ARG A 461 -13.77 -4.43 -41.57
CA ARG A 461 -14.51 -3.65 -42.57
C ARG A 461 -15.52 -4.46 -43.39
N PHE A 462 -15.19 -5.70 -43.75
CA PHE A 462 -16.08 -6.56 -44.53
C PHE A 462 -16.45 -7.79 -43.72
N TYR A 463 -17.75 -8.09 -43.71
CA TYR A 463 -18.28 -9.26 -43.06
C TYR A 463 -18.80 -10.24 -44.11
N ARG A 464 -18.36 -11.50 -44.08
CA ARG A 464 -18.74 -12.52 -45.06
C ARG A 464 -19.15 -13.82 -44.39
N LYS A 465 -20.02 -14.55 -45.08
CA LYS A 465 -20.49 -15.87 -44.68
C LYS A 465 -20.11 -16.91 -45.73
N VAL A 466 -19.82 -18.12 -45.27
CA VAL A 466 -19.50 -19.28 -46.11
C VAL A 466 -20.45 -20.40 -45.74
N GLU A 467 -21.08 -20.96 -46.75
CA GLU A 467 -22.01 -22.09 -46.62
C GLU A 467 -21.25 -23.41 -46.69
N GLN A 468 -21.55 -24.32 -45.76
CA GLN A 468 -21.14 -25.72 -45.85
C GLN A 468 -22.35 -26.63 -45.60
N PRO A 469 -22.84 -27.36 -46.62
CA PRO A 469 -23.90 -28.34 -46.42
C PRO A 469 -23.37 -29.54 -45.63
N VAL A 470 -24.18 -30.06 -44.72
CA VAL A 470 -23.90 -31.28 -43.94
C VAL A 470 -24.58 -32.45 -44.63
N THR A 471 -23.82 -33.50 -44.95
CA THR A 471 -24.37 -34.73 -45.51
C THR A 471 -25.13 -35.48 -44.42
N ILE A 472 -26.45 -35.65 -44.59
CA ILE A 472 -27.32 -36.35 -43.65
C ILE A 472 -28.09 -37.48 -44.32
N THR A 473 -28.35 -38.56 -43.58
CA THR A 473 -29.24 -39.65 -43.99
C THR A 473 -30.66 -39.35 -43.50
N GLN A 474 -31.68 -39.52 -44.34
CA GLN A 474 -33.04 -39.11 -43.96
C GLN A 474 -33.59 -40.00 -42.83
N PRO A 475 -34.13 -39.41 -41.74
CA PRO A 475 -34.61 -40.19 -40.60
C PRO A 475 -35.86 -40.98 -40.98
N GLN A 476 -35.83 -42.31 -40.82
CA GLN A 476 -36.93 -43.18 -41.24
C GLN A 476 -38.24 -42.92 -40.48
N GLY A 477 -38.15 -42.49 -39.22
CA GLY A 477 -39.31 -42.09 -38.40
C GLY A 477 -39.83 -40.68 -38.70
N GLY A 478 -39.25 -39.96 -39.67
CA GLY A 478 -39.63 -38.58 -39.98
C GLY A 478 -39.38 -37.59 -38.83
N ARG A 479 -38.56 -37.96 -37.86
CA ARG A 479 -38.20 -37.17 -36.68
C ARG A 479 -36.69 -37.00 -36.62
N MET A 480 -36.21 -35.79 -36.42
CA MET A 480 -34.80 -35.51 -36.15
C MET A 480 -34.61 -35.00 -34.72
N ILE A 481 -33.57 -35.46 -34.05
CA ILE A 481 -33.19 -35.02 -32.70
C ILE A 481 -31.90 -34.22 -32.82
N VAL A 482 -31.84 -33.03 -32.23
CA VAL A 482 -30.63 -32.20 -32.19
C VAL A 482 -30.05 -32.29 -30.78
N ASN A 483 -28.76 -32.61 -30.64
CA ASN A 483 -28.09 -32.70 -29.34
C ASN A 483 -26.65 -32.15 -29.38
N VAL A 484 -26.04 -32.02 -28.20
CA VAL A 484 -24.64 -31.60 -28.03
C VAL A 484 -23.90 -32.67 -27.22
N SER A 485 -23.03 -33.43 -27.89
CA SER A 485 -22.25 -34.48 -27.24
C SER A 485 -21.00 -33.96 -26.52
N GLU A 486 -20.37 -32.89 -27.02
CA GLU A 486 -19.19 -32.30 -26.41
C GLU A 486 -19.48 -31.76 -24.99
N PRO A 487 -18.48 -31.65 -24.11
CA PRO A 487 -18.65 -30.92 -22.85
C PRO A 487 -18.85 -29.43 -23.13
N GLU A 488 -19.53 -28.73 -22.21
CA GLU A 488 -19.68 -27.27 -22.25
C GLU A 488 -18.30 -26.59 -22.39
N VAL A 489 -18.26 -25.47 -23.12
CA VAL A 489 -17.02 -24.68 -23.24
C VAL A 489 -16.82 -23.93 -21.93
N ALA A 490 -15.93 -24.43 -21.09
CA ALA A 490 -15.50 -23.77 -19.87
C ALA A 490 -14.03 -23.39 -19.96
N TYR A 491 -13.68 -22.26 -19.34
CA TYR A 491 -12.32 -21.77 -19.29
C TYR A 491 -11.41 -22.78 -18.56
N SER A 492 -10.37 -23.26 -19.24
CA SER A 492 -9.46 -24.29 -18.72
C SER A 492 -8.24 -23.74 -17.97
N GLY A 493 -8.07 -22.42 -17.93
CA GLY A 493 -6.90 -21.79 -17.29
C GLY A 493 -7.09 -21.48 -15.81
N ASP A 494 -6.01 -21.01 -15.20
CA ASP A 494 -5.95 -20.63 -13.78
C ASP A 494 -5.90 -19.11 -13.65
N LEU A 495 -7.08 -18.49 -13.66
CA LEU A 495 -7.24 -17.05 -13.41
C LEU A 495 -7.63 -16.86 -11.95
N TRP A 496 -6.67 -16.44 -11.12
CA TRP A 496 -6.85 -16.14 -9.70
C TRP A 496 -7.93 -15.08 -9.36
N TRP A 497 -8.44 -14.34 -10.35
CA TRP A 497 -9.55 -13.37 -10.18
C TRP A 497 -10.89 -13.88 -10.73
N GLU A 498 -10.90 -15.03 -11.41
CA GLU A 498 -12.08 -15.62 -12.02
C GLU A 498 -12.42 -16.87 -11.20
N ASP A 499 -13.57 -16.86 -10.51
CA ASP A 499 -14.13 -18.12 -10.02
C ASP A 499 -14.31 -19.05 -11.23
N SER A 500 -13.99 -20.33 -11.08
CA SER A 500 -13.83 -21.35 -12.13
C SER A 500 -15.05 -21.63 -13.04
N ASP A 501 -16.04 -20.74 -13.03
CA ASP A 501 -17.33 -20.84 -13.73
C ASP A 501 -17.40 -19.93 -14.97
N ALA A 502 -16.27 -19.42 -15.48
CA ALA A 502 -16.22 -18.71 -16.76
C ALA A 502 -16.61 -19.65 -17.92
N ARG A 503 -17.85 -19.52 -18.37
CA ARG A 503 -18.49 -20.31 -19.44
C ARG A 503 -18.49 -19.59 -20.79
N GLY A 504 -18.62 -20.38 -21.85
CA GLY A 504 -18.82 -19.90 -23.21
C GLY A 504 -17.54 -19.54 -23.96
N TRP A 505 -16.37 -19.62 -23.33
CA TRP A 505 -15.08 -19.42 -23.97
C TRP A 505 -13.97 -20.20 -23.28
N ASP A 506 -12.99 -20.63 -24.07
CA ASP A 506 -11.76 -21.23 -23.56
C ASP A 506 -10.59 -20.79 -24.44
N ILE A 507 -9.46 -20.48 -23.82
CA ILE A 507 -8.24 -20.11 -24.52
C ILE A 507 -7.15 -21.08 -24.12
N THR A 508 -6.76 -21.90 -25.08
CA THR A 508 -5.58 -22.75 -24.96
C THR A 508 -4.41 -22.06 -25.64
N ASP A 509 -3.22 -22.65 -25.49
CA ASP A 509 -2.08 -22.14 -26.21
C ASP A 509 -2.40 -22.05 -27.70
N ASP A 510 -2.97 -23.06 -28.36
CA ASP A 510 -3.12 -23.15 -29.83
C ASP A 510 -4.50 -22.79 -30.41
N SER A 511 -5.56 -22.84 -29.60
CA SER A 511 -6.92 -22.60 -30.07
C SER A 511 -7.73 -21.76 -29.09
N LEU A 512 -8.56 -20.87 -29.66
CA LEU A 512 -9.58 -20.13 -28.94
C LEU A 512 -10.92 -20.81 -29.26
N LYS A 513 -11.54 -21.44 -28.28
CA LYS A 513 -12.87 -22.05 -28.40
C LYS A 513 -13.91 -21.05 -27.90
N LEU A 514 -14.95 -20.80 -28.69
CA LEU A 514 -16.02 -19.87 -28.34
C LEU A 514 -17.38 -20.54 -28.56
N ALA A 515 -18.28 -20.46 -27.60
CA ALA A 515 -19.67 -20.92 -27.71
C ALA A 515 -20.54 -19.97 -28.56
N ASN A 516 -19.97 -19.24 -29.52
CA ASN A 516 -20.72 -18.30 -30.37
C ASN A 516 -21.37 -19.01 -31.57
N VAL A 517 -22.29 -19.91 -31.24
CA VAL A 517 -23.04 -20.77 -32.17
C VAL A 517 -24.52 -20.45 -32.04
N LYS A 518 -25.20 -20.24 -33.16
CA LYS A 518 -26.64 -20.03 -33.22
C LYS A 518 -27.34 -21.15 -33.97
N LEU A 519 -28.60 -21.40 -33.63
CA LEU A 519 -29.47 -22.35 -34.30
C LEU A 519 -30.58 -21.59 -35.02
N ARG A 520 -30.90 -22.00 -36.25
CA ARG A 520 -32.08 -21.53 -37.00
C ARG A 520 -32.80 -22.72 -37.56
N VAL A 521 -34.12 -22.69 -37.49
CA VAL A 521 -34.97 -23.66 -38.18
C VAL A 521 -35.78 -22.94 -39.25
N SER A 522 -35.83 -23.53 -40.43
CA SER A 522 -36.64 -23.03 -41.55
C SER A 522 -37.35 -24.18 -42.25
N ALA A 523 -38.40 -23.89 -43.01
CA ALA A 523 -39.08 -24.90 -43.81
C ALA A 523 -38.18 -25.38 -44.97
N SER A 524 -38.14 -26.70 -45.18
CA SER A 524 -37.50 -27.28 -46.36
C SER A 524 -38.42 -27.14 -47.56
N ASN A 525 -37.87 -26.70 -48.69
CA ASN A 525 -38.57 -26.69 -49.97
C ASN A 525 -38.74 -28.10 -50.55
N ASP A 526 -37.95 -29.06 -50.05
CA ASP A 526 -37.95 -30.45 -50.47
C ASP A 526 -38.64 -31.34 -49.42
N SER A 527 -38.94 -32.59 -49.78
CA SER A 527 -39.47 -33.60 -48.85
C SER A 527 -38.44 -34.13 -47.84
N ASN A 528 -37.20 -33.62 -47.91
CA ASN A 528 -36.03 -34.10 -47.17
C ASN A 528 -35.53 -33.03 -46.20
N TYR A 529 -35.04 -33.47 -45.04
CA TYR A 529 -34.27 -32.63 -44.14
C TYR A 529 -33.00 -32.17 -44.84
N GLN A 530 -32.61 -30.92 -44.60
CA GLN A 530 -31.31 -30.38 -45.00
C GLN A 530 -30.69 -29.65 -43.82
N VAL A 531 -29.38 -29.78 -43.64
CA VAL A 531 -28.65 -29.08 -42.58
C VAL A 531 -27.51 -28.34 -43.23
N THR A 532 -27.42 -27.04 -42.95
CA THR A 532 -26.43 -26.14 -43.52
C THR A 532 -25.72 -25.39 -42.41
N ILE A 533 -24.39 -25.38 -42.45
CA ILE A 533 -23.55 -24.62 -41.52
C ILE A 533 -23.11 -23.34 -42.23
N TRP A 534 -23.52 -22.20 -41.69
CA TRP A 534 -23.09 -20.88 -42.10
C TRP A 534 -21.96 -20.40 -41.16
N ARG A 535 -20.75 -20.28 -41.68
CA ARG A 535 -19.61 -19.70 -40.95
C ARG A 535 -19.45 -18.25 -41.33
N TYR A 536 -19.31 -17.37 -40.34
CA TYR A 536 -19.10 -15.96 -40.58
C TYR A 536 -17.75 -15.51 -40.04
N SER A 537 -17.18 -14.50 -40.69
CA SER A 537 -15.98 -13.81 -40.21
C SER A 537 -15.88 -12.42 -40.83
N ALA A 538 -15.25 -11.49 -40.10
CA ALA A 538 -14.82 -10.22 -40.67
C ALA A 538 -13.43 -10.33 -41.32
N GLY A 539 -13.10 -9.39 -42.22
CA GLY A 539 -11.77 -9.24 -42.83
C GLY A 539 -11.55 -7.89 -43.55
N ARG A 540 -10.29 -7.60 -43.90
CA ARG A 540 -9.93 -6.37 -44.63
C ARG A 540 -10.48 -6.31 -46.05
N SER A 541 -10.72 -7.48 -46.63
CA SER A 541 -11.30 -7.67 -47.95
C SER A 541 -12.33 -8.80 -47.93
N ARG A 542 -13.23 -8.83 -48.92
CA ARG A 542 -14.23 -9.89 -49.07
C ARG A 542 -13.58 -11.28 -49.13
N LYS A 543 -12.52 -11.43 -49.93
CA LYS A 543 -11.78 -12.70 -50.10
C LYS A 543 -11.10 -13.15 -48.80
N GLU A 544 -10.53 -12.22 -48.03
CA GLU A 544 -9.90 -12.55 -46.75
C GLU A 544 -10.94 -12.94 -45.70
N ALA A 545 -12.07 -12.24 -45.64
CA ALA A 545 -13.18 -12.57 -44.75
C ALA A 545 -13.73 -13.99 -45.05
N GLU A 546 -13.89 -14.34 -46.33
CA GLU A 546 -14.29 -15.69 -46.76
C GLU A 546 -13.24 -16.75 -46.40
N ALA A 547 -11.95 -16.48 -46.66
CA ALA A 547 -10.87 -17.40 -46.29
C ALA A 547 -10.78 -17.63 -44.79
N ARG A 548 -11.02 -16.59 -43.97
CA ARG A 548 -11.05 -16.68 -42.50
C ARG A 548 -12.29 -17.44 -42.02
N ALA A 549 -13.46 -17.21 -42.64
CA ALA A 549 -14.68 -17.96 -42.33
C ALA A 549 -14.55 -19.46 -42.66
N GLN A 550 -13.87 -19.82 -43.75
CA GLN A 550 -13.61 -21.22 -44.12
C GLN A 550 -12.74 -21.97 -43.09
N LYS A 551 -11.85 -21.24 -42.39
CA LYS A 551 -10.96 -21.83 -41.38
C LYS A 551 -11.62 -22.06 -40.03
N VAL A 552 -12.83 -21.52 -39.80
CA VAL A 552 -13.55 -21.72 -38.53
C VAL A 552 -13.90 -23.19 -38.36
N GLN A 553 -13.37 -23.79 -37.30
CA GLN A 553 -13.57 -25.21 -37.01
C GLN A 553 -14.85 -25.36 -36.19
N TYR A 554 -15.77 -26.21 -36.64
CA TYR A 554 -16.99 -26.51 -35.91
C TYR A 554 -17.39 -27.94 -36.22
N ALA A 555 -17.51 -28.75 -35.18
CA ALA A 555 -17.83 -30.17 -35.28
C ALA A 555 -19.34 -30.36 -35.45
N VAL A 556 -19.73 -31.12 -36.47
CA VAL A 556 -21.10 -31.58 -36.67
C VAL A 556 -21.05 -33.01 -37.21
N SER A 557 -21.88 -33.87 -36.65
CA SER A 557 -22.06 -35.24 -37.12
C SER A 557 -23.53 -35.63 -37.11
N TYR A 558 -23.91 -36.59 -37.95
CA TYR A 558 -25.28 -37.06 -38.02
C TYR A 558 -25.29 -38.60 -38.01
N THR A 559 -26.09 -39.20 -37.13
CA THR A 559 -26.19 -40.66 -36.98
C THR A 559 -27.61 -41.05 -36.57
N ASP A 560 -28.24 -41.98 -37.29
CA ASP A 560 -29.51 -42.61 -36.92
C ASP A 560 -30.64 -41.67 -36.45
N SER A 561 -30.81 -40.52 -37.10
CA SER A 561 -31.80 -39.45 -36.78
C SER A 561 -31.37 -38.43 -35.74
N VAL A 562 -30.14 -38.53 -35.23
CA VAL A 562 -29.55 -37.58 -34.28
C VAL A 562 -28.53 -36.69 -35.00
N LEU A 563 -28.79 -35.38 -34.99
CA LEU A 563 -27.87 -34.33 -35.40
C LEU A 563 -27.08 -33.87 -34.16
N ASN A 564 -25.80 -34.23 -34.13
CA ASN A 564 -24.91 -33.95 -33.03
C ASN A 564 -24.02 -32.74 -33.36
N LEU A 565 -24.14 -31.72 -32.51
CA LEU A 565 -23.48 -30.44 -32.61
C LEU A 565 -22.30 -30.34 -31.63
N GLY A 566 -21.23 -29.66 -32.02
CA GLY A 566 -20.14 -29.28 -31.11
C GLY A 566 -20.56 -28.17 -30.15
N SER A 567 -19.91 -28.06 -28.99
CA SER A 567 -20.26 -27.06 -27.97
C SER A 567 -19.75 -25.64 -28.27
N GLY A 568 -18.83 -25.50 -29.23
CA GLY A 568 -18.31 -24.20 -29.65
C GLY A 568 -17.48 -24.27 -30.91
N LEU A 569 -17.19 -23.11 -31.48
CA LEU A 569 -16.32 -22.96 -32.63
C LEU A 569 -14.86 -22.78 -32.21
N GLY A 570 -13.95 -23.45 -32.93
CA GLY A 570 -12.51 -23.31 -32.77
C GLY A 570 -11.94 -22.27 -33.72
N ILE A 571 -11.15 -21.36 -33.17
CA ILE A 571 -10.39 -20.36 -33.93
C ILE A 571 -8.90 -20.66 -33.72
N ASP A 572 -8.17 -20.81 -34.82
CA ASP A 572 -6.73 -21.00 -34.77
C ASP A 572 -5.99 -19.66 -34.61
N LYS A 573 -4.76 -19.73 -34.07
CA LYS A 573 -3.86 -18.57 -33.91
C LYS A 573 -3.62 -17.75 -35.17
N THR A 574 -3.71 -18.35 -36.35
CA THR A 574 -3.42 -17.68 -37.62
C THR A 574 -4.63 -16.91 -38.14
N SER A 575 -5.84 -17.39 -37.87
CA SER A 575 -7.07 -16.75 -38.30
C SER A 575 -7.39 -15.50 -37.47
N LYS A 576 -6.99 -15.47 -36.18
CA LYS A 576 -7.25 -14.37 -35.23
C LYS A 576 -8.74 -14.14 -34.99
N PHE A 577 -9.14 -13.60 -33.84
CA PHE A 577 -10.53 -13.28 -33.57
C PHE A 577 -10.96 -11.99 -34.30
N ARG A 578 -11.94 -12.11 -35.21
CA ARG A 578 -12.54 -11.03 -36.01
C ARG A 578 -14.07 -11.24 -36.09
N GLY A 579 -14.68 -11.50 -34.94
CA GLY A 579 -16.13 -11.71 -34.82
C GLY A 579 -16.62 -12.97 -35.53
N GLN A 580 -15.83 -14.05 -35.47
CA GLN A 580 -16.26 -15.34 -36.00
C GLN A 580 -17.42 -15.91 -35.20
N LYS A 581 -18.30 -16.60 -35.93
CA LYS A 581 -19.55 -17.14 -35.42
C LYS A 581 -20.07 -18.20 -36.38
N VAL A 582 -20.88 -19.11 -35.86
CA VAL A 582 -21.47 -20.21 -36.63
C VAL A 582 -22.99 -20.16 -36.48
N LEU A 583 -23.70 -20.30 -37.60
CA LEU A 583 -25.13 -20.59 -37.60
C LEU A 583 -25.36 -21.97 -38.19
N VAL A 584 -26.08 -22.80 -37.45
CA VAL A 584 -26.59 -24.08 -37.92
C VAL A 584 -28.02 -23.85 -38.36
N GLU A 585 -28.25 -23.89 -39.68
CA GLU A 585 -29.58 -23.83 -40.27
C GLU A 585 -30.10 -25.25 -40.52
N ILE A 586 -31.25 -25.55 -39.94
CA ILE A 586 -31.94 -26.83 -40.06
C ILE A 586 -33.20 -26.60 -40.89
N LYS A 587 -33.25 -27.17 -42.09
CA LYS A 587 -34.45 -27.15 -42.94
C LYS A 587 -35.28 -28.39 -42.69
N VAL A 588 -36.48 -28.21 -42.14
CA VAL A 588 -37.40 -29.30 -41.80
C VAL A 588 -38.52 -29.36 -42.85
N PRO A 589 -38.82 -30.53 -43.45
CA PRO A 589 -39.95 -30.66 -44.38
C PRO A 589 -41.28 -30.50 -43.66
N VAL A 590 -42.27 -29.95 -44.35
CA VAL A 590 -43.64 -29.83 -43.83
C VAL A 590 -44.17 -31.19 -43.37
N GLY A 591 -44.74 -31.22 -42.16
CA GLY A 591 -45.30 -32.42 -41.51
C GLY A 591 -44.29 -33.34 -40.83
N LYS A 592 -42.99 -33.04 -40.90
CA LYS A 592 -41.93 -33.78 -40.20
C LYS A 592 -41.62 -33.17 -38.83
N LYS A 593 -40.96 -33.94 -37.95
CA LYS A 593 -40.75 -33.60 -36.53
C LYS A 593 -39.31 -33.22 -36.17
N LEU A 594 -39.12 -32.20 -35.35
CA LEU A 594 -37.82 -31.80 -34.79
C LEU A 594 -37.87 -31.81 -33.27
N ARG A 595 -36.85 -32.34 -32.59
CA ARG A 595 -36.71 -32.24 -31.14
C ARG A 595 -35.35 -31.69 -30.75
N PHE A 596 -35.33 -30.77 -29.81
CA PHE A 596 -34.11 -30.30 -29.15
C PHE A 596 -33.89 -31.10 -27.86
N ASP A 597 -32.70 -31.65 -27.70
CA ASP A 597 -32.27 -32.35 -26.47
C ASP A 597 -31.88 -31.35 -25.37
N GLU A 598 -31.99 -31.75 -24.10
CA GLU A 598 -31.63 -30.91 -22.94
C GLU A 598 -30.17 -30.40 -23.01
N SER A 599 -29.28 -31.22 -23.59
CA SER A 599 -27.88 -30.88 -23.79
C SER A 599 -27.64 -29.58 -24.57
N ILE A 600 -28.59 -29.10 -25.38
CA ILE A 600 -28.47 -27.84 -26.11
C ILE A 600 -28.51 -26.65 -25.15
N THR A 601 -29.46 -26.63 -24.22
CA THR A 601 -29.59 -25.52 -23.27
C THR A 601 -28.40 -25.45 -22.33
N ASP A 602 -27.90 -26.61 -21.89
CA ASP A 602 -26.81 -26.67 -20.93
C ASP A 602 -25.43 -26.37 -21.53
N LYS A 603 -25.22 -26.68 -22.82
CA LYS A 603 -23.87 -26.72 -23.42
C LYS A 603 -23.66 -25.75 -24.58
N LEU A 604 -24.74 -25.22 -25.17
CA LEU A 604 -24.70 -24.18 -26.19
C LEU A 604 -25.24 -22.88 -25.60
N GLU A 605 -24.46 -22.26 -24.71
CA GLU A 605 -24.74 -20.89 -24.23
C GLU A 605 -24.01 -19.87 -25.12
N PRO A 606 -24.72 -19.15 -26.01
CA PRO A 606 -24.09 -18.12 -26.81
C PRO A 606 -23.56 -16.98 -25.93
N MET A 607 -22.27 -16.69 -26.08
CA MET A 607 -21.65 -15.52 -25.44
C MET A 607 -22.28 -14.23 -26.00
N ASN A 608 -23.27 -13.70 -25.28
CA ASN A 608 -24.02 -12.50 -25.67
C ASN A 608 -23.22 -11.23 -25.34
N VAL A 609 -22.35 -10.81 -26.25
CA VAL A 609 -21.65 -9.52 -26.16
C VAL A 609 -22.59 -8.39 -26.60
N ARG A 610 -23.40 -7.87 -25.66
CA ARG A 610 -24.24 -6.67 -25.88
C ARG A 610 -23.37 -5.41 -25.82
N VAL A 611 -23.06 -4.83 -26.98
CA VAL A 611 -22.44 -3.50 -27.05
C VAL A 611 -23.55 -2.45 -27.08
N ARG A 612 -23.95 -1.91 -25.91
CA ARG A 612 -24.87 -0.77 -25.85
C ARG A 612 -24.16 0.50 -26.29
N VAL A 613 -24.32 0.88 -27.55
CA VAL A 613 -23.95 2.21 -28.04
C VAL A 613 -25.15 3.13 -27.82
N ASN A 614 -25.10 3.95 -26.78
CA ASN A 614 -26.03 5.06 -26.64
C ASN A 614 -25.60 6.15 -27.63
N ASP A 615 -26.19 6.18 -28.82
CA ASP A 615 -26.06 7.37 -29.67
C ASP A 615 -27.40 7.87 -30.21
N ARG A 616 -27.64 9.17 -29.98
CA ARG A 616 -28.93 9.86 -30.16
C ARG A 616 -29.11 10.44 -31.57
N ARG A 617 -28.22 10.18 -32.52
CA ARG A 617 -28.29 10.82 -33.84
C ARG A 617 -27.88 9.87 -34.98
N ASN A 618 -28.90 9.26 -35.54
CA ASN A 618 -29.05 9.00 -36.97
C ASN A 618 -28.19 7.86 -37.59
N ARG A 619 -28.84 6.69 -37.67
CA ARG A 619 -28.97 5.81 -38.86
C ARG A 619 -27.68 5.45 -39.62
N ASP A 620 -26.87 4.64 -38.97
CA ASP A 620 -26.27 3.42 -39.52
C ASP A 620 -25.75 2.64 -38.32
N ASN A 621 -26.69 2.07 -37.55
CA ASN A 621 -26.36 1.17 -36.47
C ASN A 621 -25.66 -0.05 -37.08
N TRP A 622 -24.36 -0.16 -36.84
CA TRP A 622 -23.73 -1.47 -36.76
C TRP A 622 -24.16 -2.10 -35.43
N ASP A 623 -25.45 -2.40 -35.33
CA ASP A 623 -25.89 -3.40 -34.38
C ASP A 623 -25.28 -4.70 -34.92
N MET A 624 -24.27 -5.21 -34.21
CA MET A 624 -23.82 -6.59 -34.40
C MET A 624 -24.83 -7.55 -33.73
N ASP A 625 -26.08 -7.11 -33.55
CA ASP A 625 -27.22 -7.96 -33.33
C ASP A 625 -27.40 -8.76 -34.62
N TRP A 626 -27.03 -10.04 -34.53
CA TRP A 626 -27.74 -11.04 -35.28
C TRP A 626 -29.23 -10.80 -35.10
N ASP A 627 -29.90 -10.40 -36.18
CA ASP A 627 -31.35 -10.31 -36.34
C ASP A 627 -32.10 -11.02 -35.18
N GLU A 628 -32.59 -10.24 -34.21
CA GLU A 628 -33.52 -10.72 -33.17
C GLU A 628 -34.75 -11.38 -33.82
N ASP A 629 -35.05 -11.03 -35.07
CA ASP A 629 -36.18 -11.51 -35.85
C ASP A 629 -36.06 -12.97 -36.33
N GLU A 630 -34.92 -13.64 -36.16
CA GLU A 630 -34.69 -15.00 -36.70
C GLU A 630 -34.32 -16.06 -35.64
N ASN A 631 -34.35 -15.71 -34.35
CA ASN A 631 -34.08 -16.68 -33.27
C ASN A 631 -35.39 -17.40 -32.91
N PHE A 632 -35.49 -18.68 -33.24
CA PHE A 632 -36.58 -19.53 -32.79
C PHE A 632 -36.37 -19.84 -31.31
N ASP A 633 -37.27 -19.46 -30.42
CA ASP A 633 -37.21 -19.91 -29.03
C ASP A 633 -37.65 -21.38 -28.94
N TRP A 634 -36.73 -22.24 -28.50
CA TRP A 634 -36.98 -23.67 -28.38
C TRP A 634 -37.10 -24.10 -26.92
N GLU A 635 -37.95 -25.10 -26.69
CA GLU A 635 -37.99 -25.89 -25.47
C GLU A 635 -37.32 -27.24 -25.72
N THR A 636 -36.62 -27.74 -24.71
CA THR A 636 -35.97 -29.04 -24.76
C THR A 636 -36.97 -30.15 -24.41
N GLY A 637 -36.74 -31.35 -24.96
CA GLY A 637 -37.57 -32.52 -24.68
C GLY A 637 -38.91 -32.58 -25.39
N VAL A 638 -39.32 -31.54 -26.14
CA VAL A 638 -40.60 -31.47 -26.85
C VAL A 638 -40.42 -31.69 -28.36
N ASP A 639 -41.40 -32.37 -29.00
CA ASP A 639 -41.45 -32.50 -30.45
C ASP A 639 -42.10 -31.26 -31.07
N TYR A 640 -41.44 -30.67 -32.06
CA TYR A 640 -41.99 -29.64 -32.93
C TYR A 640 -42.37 -30.26 -34.27
N VAL A 641 -43.47 -29.80 -34.87
CA VAL A 641 -43.91 -30.21 -36.21
C VAL A 641 -43.82 -29.01 -37.14
N MET A 642 -43.22 -29.18 -38.30
CA MET A 642 -43.20 -28.12 -39.32
C MET A 642 -44.59 -27.98 -39.96
N GLY A 643 -45.22 -26.82 -39.77
CA GLY A 643 -46.51 -26.48 -40.35
C GLY A 643 -46.45 -26.17 -41.84
N THR A 644 -47.61 -26.12 -42.48
CA THR A 644 -47.74 -25.72 -43.90
C THR A 644 -47.52 -24.22 -44.12
N ASP A 645 -47.60 -23.44 -43.05
CA ASP A 645 -47.25 -22.02 -42.94
C ASP A 645 -45.73 -21.79 -42.89
N GLY A 646 -44.93 -22.86 -42.76
CA GLY A 646 -43.48 -22.79 -42.69
C GLY A 646 -42.94 -22.44 -41.30
N GLU A 647 -43.80 -22.45 -40.29
CA GLU A 647 -43.45 -22.23 -38.88
C GLU A 647 -43.45 -23.56 -38.12
N LEU A 648 -42.59 -23.66 -37.09
CA LEU A 648 -42.61 -24.79 -36.17
C LEU A 648 -43.72 -24.61 -35.14
N ALA A 649 -44.56 -25.62 -34.99
CA ALA A 649 -45.56 -25.69 -33.93
C ALA A 649 -45.19 -26.76 -32.91
N LYS A 650 -45.32 -26.44 -31.63
CA LYS A 650 -45.04 -27.36 -30.53
C LYS A 650 -46.13 -28.44 -30.46
N LEU A 651 -45.75 -29.71 -30.41
CA LEU A 651 -46.68 -30.83 -30.26
C LEU A 651 -46.97 -31.07 -28.77
N LEU A 652 -48.20 -30.79 -28.35
CA LEU A 652 -48.65 -31.01 -26.98
C LEU A 652 -48.97 -32.50 -26.73
N PRO A 653 -48.93 -32.96 -25.46
CA PRO A 653 -49.23 -34.35 -25.11
C PRO A 653 -50.62 -34.84 -25.54
N ASP A 654 -51.58 -33.93 -25.69
CA ASP A 654 -52.94 -34.20 -26.17
C ASP A 654 -53.04 -34.30 -27.70
N GLY A 655 -51.91 -34.16 -28.42
CA GLY A 655 -51.82 -34.22 -29.86
C GLY A 655 -52.18 -32.91 -30.58
N THR A 656 -52.50 -31.85 -29.84
CA THR A 656 -52.73 -30.52 -30.42
C THR A 656 -51.41 -29.79 -30.72
N LEU A 657 -51.47 -28.83 -31.64
CA LEU A 657 -50.31 -28.01 -32.01
C LEU A 657 -50.45 -26.64 -31.35
N ASP A 658 -49.52 -26.30 -30.47
CA ASP A 658 -49.40 -24.96 -29.94
C ASP A 658 -48.57 -24.10 -30.91
N ARG A 659 -49.19 -23.02 -31.35
CA ARG A 659 -48.64 -22.03 -32.30
C ARG A 659 -48.39 -20.67 -31.65
N ASN A 660 -48.66 -20.54 -30.35
CA ASN A 660 -48.38 -19.32 -29.63
C ASN A 660 -46.87 -19.23 -29.39
N ASN A 661 -46.18 -18.52 -30.28
CA ASN A 661 -44.80 -18.13 -30.10
C ASN A 661 -44.74 -17.19 -28.87
N THR A 662 -44.16 -17.63 -27.76
CA THR A 662 -43.99 -16.82 -26.54
C THR A 662 -42.94 -15.74 -26.78
N ASN A 663 -43.28 -14.74 -27.58
CA ASN A 663 -42.55 -13.48 -27.65
C ASN A 663 -42.87 -12.65 -26.37
N SER A 664 -42.53 -13.21 -25.21
CA SER A 664 -42.46 -12.54 -23.92
C SER A 664 -41.87 -13.51 -22.88
N GLY A 665 -40.56 -13.64 -22.90
CA GLY A 665 -39.82 -14.38 -21.89
C GLY A 665 -38.35 -14.16 -22.15
N VAL A 666 -37.81 -12.98 -21.84
CA VAL A 666 -36.83 -12.91 -20.75
C VAL A 666 -37.00 -14.16 -19.87
N TYR A 667 -36.23 -15.21 -20.15
CA TYR A 667 -35.77 -16.09 -19.08
C TYR A 667 -35.02 -15.15 -18.15
N GLU A 668 -35.79 -14.54 -17.24
CA GLU A 668 -35.27 -14.01 -16.02
C GLU A 668 -34.61 -15.22 -15.41
N TYR A 669 -33.27 -15.21 -15.44
CA TYR A 669 -32.44 -16.07 -14.65
C TYR A 669 -32.98 -15.90 -13.22
N LYS A 670 -33.90 -16.76 -12.79
CA LYS A 670 -34.03 -17.06 -11.38
C LYS A 670 -32.74 -17.80 -11.10
N ASP A 671 -31.83 -17.09 -10.43
CA ASP A 671 -30.61 -17.60 -9.82
C ASP A 671 -30.56 -19.12 -9.87
N GLY A 672 -29.63 -19.67 -10.66
CA GLY A 672 -29.38 -21.11 -10.72
C GLY A 672 -29.13 -21.72 -9.33
N ASP A 673 -28.75 -20.89 -8.36
CA ASP A 673 -28.61 -21.24 -6.96
C ASP A 673 -29.95 -21.55 -6.28
N ALA A 674 -31.04 -20.84 -6.59
CA ALA A 674 -32.34 -21.08 -5.98
C ALA A 674 -32.97 -22.41 -6.45
N VAL A 675 -32.77 -22.78 -7.72
CA VAL A 675 -33.25 -24.07 -8.26
C VAL A 675 -32.36 -25.21 -7.76
N LYS A 676 -31.03 -25.05 -7.76
CA LYS A 676 -30.11 -26.02 -7.16
C LYS A 676 -30.37 -26.23 -5.67
N ASP A 677 -30.65 -25.15 -4.92
CA ASP A 677 -31.00 -25.23 -3.51
C ASP A 677 -32.35 -25.91 -3.29
N SER A 678 -33.34 -25.67 -4.17
CA SER A 678 -34.64 -26.36 -4.09
C SER A 678 -34.53 -27.87 -4.36
N ILE A 679 -33.68 -28.27 -5.33
CA ILE A 679 -33.41 -29.67 -5.67
C ILE A 679 -32.56 -30.31 -4.56
N ARG A 680 -31.60 -29.59 -4.00
CA ARG A 680 -30.79 -30.05 -2.87
C ARG A 680 -31.65 -30.23 -1.62
N GLN A 681 -32.54 -29.29 -1.32
CA GLN A 681 -33.47 -29.40 -0.19
C GLN A 681 -34.47 -30.55 -0.36
N SER A 682 -35.00 -30.77 -1.58
CA SER A 682 -35.90 -31.91 -1.83
C SER A 682 -35.16 -33.25 -1.73
N THR A 683 -33.93 -33.31 -2.24
CA THR A 683 -33.07 -34.50 -2.14
C THR A 683 -32.66 -34.77 -0.69
N GLU A 684 -32.31 -33.74 0.08
CA GLU A 684 -31.98 -33.86 1.52
C GLU A 684 -33.20 -34.30 2.35
N GLN A 685 -34.41 -33.83 2.00
CA GLN A 685 -35.65 -34.28 2.63
C GLN A 685 -35.96 -35.75 2.32
N GLU A 686 -35.81 -36.19 1.07
CA GLU A 686 -36.01 -37.60 0.69
C GLU A 686 -35.00 -38.52 1.38
N VAL A 687 -33.73 -38.10 1.46
CA VAL A 687 -32.67 -38.85 2.16
C VAL A 687 -32.96 -38.93 3.66
N ARG A 688 -33.40 -37.83 4.29
CA ARG A 688 -33.80 -37.84 5.71
C ARG A 688 -34.98 -38.78 5.98
N GLN A 689 -35.99 -38.78 5.12
CA GLN A 689 -37.13 -39.70 5.24
C GLN A 689 -36.69 -41.16 5.14
N ARG A 690 -35.78 -41.48 4.21
CA ARG A 690 -35.22 -42.84 4.10
C ARG A 690 -34.35 -43.24 5.30
N ILE A 691 -33.62 -42.29 5.89
CA ILE A 691 -32.84 -42.54 7.11
C ILE A 691 -33.78 -42.80 8.28
N GLU A 692 -34.79 -41.95 8.50
CA GLU A 692 -35.79 -42.17 9.56
C GLU A 692 -36.55 -43.48 9.39
N GLU A 693 -36.90 -43.86 8.15
CA GLU A 693 -37.56 -45.12 7.86
C GLU A 693 -36.65 -46.32 8.19
N LYS A 694 -35.36 -46.25 7.84
CA LYS A 694 -34.38 -47.27 8.23
C LYS A 694 -34.13 -47.32 9.73
N GLU A 695 -34.12 -46.19 10.42
CA GLU A 695 -33.97 -46.13 11.87
C GLU A 695 -35.18 -46.78 12.58
N ARG A 696 -36.40 -46.53 12.10
CA ARG A 696 -37.60 -47.22 12.61
C ARG A 696 -37.56 -48.71 12.36
N GLN A 697 -37.14 -49.15 11.16
CA GLN A 697 -36.96 -50.57 10.87
C GLN A 697 -35.91 -51.21 11.79
N LEU A 698 -34.80 -50.51 12.05
CA LEU A 698 -33.75 -50.96 12.95
C LEU A 698 -34.21 -51.01 14.41
N GLU A 699 -35.01 -50.05 14.86
CA GLU A 699 -35.63 -50.09 16.20
C GLU A 699 -36.63 -51.23 16.35
N GLU A 700 -37.45 -51.50 15.32
CA GLU A 700 -38.36 -52.65 15.31
C GLU A 700 -37.59 -53.96 15.34
N GLU A 701 -36.51 -54.10 14.55
CA GLU A 701 -35.63 -55.26 14.62
C GLU A 701 -34.97 -55.40 16.00
N ARG A 702 -34.48 -54.30 16.61
CA ARG A 702 -33.92 -54.33 17.96
C ARG A 702 -34.94 -54.78 18.99
N ARG A 703 -36.19 -54.29 18.93
CA ARG A 703 -37.26 -54.75 19.81
C ARG A 703 -37.59 -56.22 19.59
N ARG A 704 -37.55 -56.69 18.33
CA ARG A 704 -37.75 -58.10 17.99
C ARG A 704 -36.61 -58.98 18.54
N LEU A 705 -35.36 -58.51 18.45
CA LEU A 705 -34.19 -59.16 19.03
C LEU A 705 -34.27 -59.18 20.56
N GLU A 706 -34.65 -58.08 21.22
CA GLU A 706 -34.85 -58.05 22.68
C GLU A 706 -35.98 -59.00 23.14
N GLN A 707 -37.04 -59.15 22.35
CA GLN A 707 -38.09 -60.15 22.61
C GLN A 707 -37.58 -61.58 22.44
N LEU A 708 -36.75 -61.83 21.44
CA LEU A 708 -36.06 -63.11 21.24
C LEU A 708 -35.09 -63.39 22.41
N GLU A 709 -34.36 -62.39 22.88
CA GLU A 709 -33.39 -62.51 23.98
C GLU A 709 -34.09 -62.77 25.33
N LYS A 710 -35.22 -62.10 25.58
CA LYS A 710 -36.12 -62.38 26.73
C LYS A 710 -36.79 -63.76 26.61
N GLY A 711 -36.97 -64.29 25.41
CA GLY A 711 -37.40 -65.67 25.17
C GLY A 711 -36.30 -66.72 25.38
N THR A 712 -35.03 -66.33 25.23
CA THR A 712 -33.88 -67.25 25.25
C THR A 712 -33.21 -67.36 26.62
N THR A 713 -33.65 -66.59 27.63
CA THR A 713 -33.13 -66.63 29.01
C THR A 713 -33.56 -67.86 29.83
N ARG A 714 -33.96 -68.95 29.17
CA ARG A 714 -34.09 -70.31 29.74
C ARG A 714 -33.22 -71.30 28.95
N ARG A 715 -31.91 -71.11 28.89
CA ARG A 715 -30.92 -72.21 28.79
C ARG A 715 -29.52 -71.72 29.14
N LYS A 716 -28.98 -72.31 30.22
CA LYS A 716 -27.63 -72.12 30.76
C LYS A 716 -26.57 -72.62 29.76
N PRO A 717 -25.38 -72.00 29.65
CA PRO A 717 -24.42 -72.31 28.59
C PRO A 717 -23.62 -73.57 28.91
N ALA A 718 -23.44 -74.44 27.91
CA ALA A 718 -22.44 -75.50 27.94
C ALA A 718 -21.18 -74.99 27.22
N ALA A 719 -20.09 -74.93 27.97
CA ALA A 719 -18.76 -74.59 27.48
C ALA A 719 -18.23 -75.68 26.54
N THR A 720 -17.74 -75.29 25.36
CA THR A 720 -16.78 -76.11 24.60
C THR A 720 -15.91 -75.23 23.71
N ASN A 721 -14.65 -75.11 24.12
CA ASN A 721 -13.40 -75.07 23.37
C ASN A 721 -13.31 -74.19 22.09
N ALA A 722 -12.61 -73.07 22.24
CA ALA A 722 -12.02 -72.30 21.15
C ALA A 722 -10.80 -73.01 20.53
N PRO A 723 -10.55 -72.79 19.23
CA PRO A 723 -9.20 -72.71 18.70
C PRO A 723 -8.85 -71.25 18.29
N GLU A 724 -7.64 -70.84 18.67
CA GLU A 724 -7.01 -69.55 18.35
C GLU A 724 -6.34 -69.59 16.95
N PRO A 725 -5.79 -68.47 16.43
CA PRO A 725 -6.26 -67.78 15.23
C PRO A 725 -5.44 -68.11 13.96
N ALA A 726 -6.11 -68.14 12.80
CA ALA A 726 -5.44 -68.21 11.51
C ALA A 726 -5.01 -66.81 11.04
N THR A 727 -3.70 -66.60 10.99
CA THR A 727 -2.99 -65.47 10.41
C THR A 727 -3.30 -65.32 8.91
N ILE A 728 -3.83 -64.17 8.51
CA ILE A 728 -3.98 -63.77 7.10
C ILE A 728 -2.78 -62.88 6.72
N PRO A 729 -2.10 -63.14 5.58
CA PRO A 729 -0.91 -62.41 5.17
C PRO A 729 -1.24 -61.01 4.63
N VAL A 730 -0.38 -60.05 4.97
CA VAL A 730 -0.41 -58.65 4.52
C VAL A 730 0.45 -58.48 3.27
N MET A 731 -0.11 -57.89 2.21
CA MET A 731 0.62 -57.14 1.17
C MET A 731 -0.35 -56.23 0.38
N PRO A 732 0.13 -55.17 -0.30
CA PRO A 732 -0.03 -53.80 0.18
C PRO A 732 -0.90 -52.92 -0.72
N LEU A 733 -1.58 -51.94 -0.12
CA LEU A 733 -2.22 -50.83 -0.81
C LEU A 733 -1.20 -49.68 -0.98
N PHE A 734 -0.83 -49.39 -2.23
CA PHE A 734 -0.30 -48.10 -2.68
C PHE A 734 -1.50 -47.14 -2.94
N PRO A 735 -1.29 -45.81 -3.03
CA PRO A 735 -2.02 -44.81 -2.26
C PRO A 735 -2.87 -43.93 -3.18
N PHE A 736 -4.06 -43.55 -2.73
CA PHE A 736 -4.79 -42.44 -3.29
C PHE A 736 -5.57 -41.78 -2.15
N LEU A 737 -5.14 -40.60 -1.74
CA LEU A 737 -5.98 -39.40 -1.67
C LEU A 737 -5.26 -38.24 -0.98
N ILE A 738 -5.50 -37.08 -1.60
CA ILE A 738 -5.53 -35.71 -1.06
C ILE A 738 -4.17 -34.99 -1.03
#